data_AF-A0A538L5I9-F1
#
_entry.id   AF-A0A538L5I9-F1
#
_cell.length_a   1.000
_cell.length_b   1.000
_cell.length_c   1.000
_cell.angle_alpha   90.00
_cell.angle_beta   90.00
_cell.angle_gamma   90.00
#
_symmetry.space_group_name_H-M   'P 1'
#
loop_
_entity.id
_entity.type
_entity.pdbx_description
1 polymer ?
#
loop_
_entity_poly.entity_id
_entity_poly.type
_entity_poly.pdbx_seq_one_letter_code
_entity_poly.pdbx_strand_id
1 'polypeptide(L)'
;MPTTPSSCRTTCRRRCCTHSGHAAGILDDGELADVETRLATIADEGAAFLGEYEDVHSAIEGLLGPVGRKIHAGRSRNDQVAAAARLYVEDACTEAAAAIARLTETILDVAEREAETPLPGYTHLQRAQPVTFGHHLHAWVEMLERDRTRFEAAAEAASPSALGAGALAGSTLPLPLPPSSLRNSLDAVADRDFALDYLYAAAVLFTHLSRVGEEIVLWCTSEFGFVHLPPSASTGSSMMPQKLNPDVAELARGKAGTAIGRLTGLLAVVKGLPLAYDRDLQEDKTPLFETRRDVRGALAALGALIGGLELNHDRLTAAVSDPLLRATDAAEALVREGMAFRDAHEVVADAVRGGTFVAPERAAPRPAPGPGGVKTALRDARLRLAARSLADTTRALVGRDLTTLTTWSAYELRLVLDLAEQMKVAQKNGIDHRLLPGRTLGLLFARPSTRTRVSFAVAMEQLGGSAITLNTSELQLSRGESIEDTARILSGYLDALAVRWPSQADLETLSSHASIPVINALTDDEHPCQALADALTIRERFGDLAGVRVAYVGDGNNVCASLLIACSALGAEVVCATPRGYEPGPGAIGAACAFGGDVTLTNDPYAAVSGAQVVYTDVWTSMGDEDAAERRLADFTGFGVDAGLLAAAADDAVVLHCLPAHIGEEISGEVLYGGQSAVWQQAENRLHVQKALLALLVD
;
A
#
# COMPACT_ATOMS: atom_id res chain seq x y z
N MET A 1 6.38 -8.63 28.37
CA MET A 1 7.54 -8.04 27.65
C MET A 1 7.09 -6.70 27.12
N PRO A 2 7.84 -5.61 27.32
CA PRO A 2 7.38 -4.29 26.93
C PRO A 2 7.42 -4.16 25.41
N THR A 3 6.32 -3.70 24.85
CA THR A 3 6.18 -3.28 23.45
C THR A 3 7.24 -2.24 23.11
N THR A 4 7.94 -2.40 21.99
CA THR A 4 8.72 -1.32 21.39
C THR A 4 7.78 -0.14 21.08
N PRO A 5 8.10 1.12 21.43
CA PRO A 5 7.28 2.30 21.14
C PRO A 5 7.20 2.66 19.65
N SER A 6 7.79 1.87 18.76
CA SER A 6 8.05 2.19 17.35
C SER A 6 6.80 2.23 16.46
N SER A 7 5.59 2.12 17.00
CA SER A 7 4.38 2.43 16.21
C SER A 7 4.19 3.95 16.20
N CYS A 8 4.44 4.56 15.05
CA CYS A 8 4.36 6.01 14.77
C CYS A 8 3.06 6.69 15.28
N ARG A 9 1.98 5.93 15.50
CA ARG A 9 0.66 6.44 15.92
C ARG A 9 0.52 6.69 17.44
N THR A 10 1.31 6.07 18.31
CA THR A 10 1.22 6.31 19.77
C THR A 10 1.88 7.64 20.16
N THR A 11 2.97 8.00 19.47
CA THR A 11 3.58 9.34 19.51
C THR A 11 2.63 10.39 18.92
N CYS A 12 1.88 10.03 17.87
CA CYS A 12 0.87 10.89 17.25
C CYS A 12 -0.26 11.31 18.21
N ARG A 13 -0.67 10.43 19.14
CA ARG A 13 -1.62 10.80 20.23
C ARG A 13 -1.08 11.87 21.14
N ARG A 14 0.16 11.72 21.58
CA ARG A 14 0.76 12.69 22.49
C ARG A 14 1.00 14.01 21.78
N ARG A 15 1.36 14.00 20.49
CA ARG A 15 1.38 15.21 19.65
C ARG A 15 0.00 15.85 19.53
N CYS A 16 -1.06 15.12 19.15
CA CYS A 16 -2.42 15.65 19.12
C CYS A 16 -2.82 16.24 20.48
N CYS A 17 -2.41 15.55 21.55
CA CYS A 17 -2.64 15.96 22.92
C CYS A 17 -1.91 17.27 23.28
N THR A 18 -0.68 17.45 22.81
CA THR A 18 0.14 18.66 23.01
C THR A 18 -0.45 19.84 22.23
N HIS A 19 -0.85 19.63 20.97
CA HIS A 19 -1.48 20.66 20.15
C HIS A 19 -2.82 21.13 20.72
N SER A 20 -3.66 20.22 21.23
CA SER A 20 -4.91 20.63 21.90
C SER A 20 -4.65 21.44 23.18
N GLY A 21 -3.57 21.14 23.90
CA GLY A 21 -3.19 21.89 25.10
C GLY A 21 -2.69 23.29 24.77
N HIS A 22 -1.91 23.43 23.70
CA HIS A 22 -1.47 24.71 23.16
C HIS A 22 -2.65 25.55 22.66
N ALA A 23 -3.53 24.96 21.84
CA ALA A 23 -4.74 25.62 21.34
C ALA A 23 -5.68 26.10 22.46
N ALA A 24 -5.70 25.41 23.60
CA ALA A 24 -6.48 25.79 24.79
C ALA A 24 -5.74 26.77 25.73
N GLY A 25 -4.52 27.22 25.38
CA GLY A 25 -3.71 28.12 26.20
C GLY A 25 -3.09 27.48 27.46
N ILE A 26 -3.00 26.16 27.50
CA ILE A 26 -2.44 25.39 28.63
C ILE A 26 -0.92 25.22 28.50
N LEU A 27 -0.43 25.15 27.26
CA LEU A 27 0.99 25.12 26.91
C LEU A 27 1.34 26.38 26.12
N ASP A 28 2.50 26.98 26.41
CA ASP A 28 3.08 28.02 25.56
C ASP A 28 3.89 27.43 24.39
N ASP A 29 4.33 28.27 23.45
CA ASP A 29 5.07 27.86 22.25
C ASP A 29 6.38 27.13 22.58
N GLY A 30 7.06 27.55 23.66
CA GLY A 30 8.32 26.94 24.10
C GLY A 30 8.09 25.56 24.72
N GLU A 31 7.03 25.42 25.50
CA GLU A 31 6.59 24.15 26.08
C GLU A 31 6.10 23.18 25.01
N LEU A 32 5.39 23.64 23.99
CA LEU A 32 4.99 22.83 22.84
C LEU A 32 6.23 22.26 22.13
N ALA A 33 7.18 23.11 21.76
CA ALA A 33 8.41 22.69 21.07
C ALA A 33 9.27 21.72 21.89
N ASP A 34 9.40 21.95 23.21
CA ASP A 34 10.13 21.04 24.12
C ASP A 34 9.45 19.66 24.16
N VAL A 35 8.13 19.62 24.26
CA VAL A 35 7.37 18.36 24.27
C VAL A 35 7.50 17.60 22.96
N GLU A 36 7.39 18.28 21.82
CA GLU A 36 7.53 17.63 20.50
C GLU A 36 8.91 17.04 20.30
N THR A 37 9.95 17.78 20.68
CA THR A 37 11.34 17.34 20.62
C THR A 37 11.54 16.08 21.47
N ARG A 38 11.10 16.12 22.74
CA ARG A 38 11.25 14.97 23.65
C ARG A 38 10.41 13.77 23.23
N LEU A 39 9.20 13.98 22.72
CA LEU A 39 8.37 12.89 22.20
C LEU A 39 9.01 12.23 20.97
N ALA A 40 9.70 12.99 20.12
CA ALA A 40 10.49 12.43 19.02
C ALA A 40 11.64 11.57 19.56
N THR A 41 12.42 12.07 20.51
CA THR A 41 13.50 11.31 21.16
C THR A 41 12.99 10.03 21.83
N ILE A 42 11.87 10.09 22.57
CA ILE A 42 11.27 8.92 23.23
C ILE A 42 10.80 7.88 22.20
N ALA A 43 10.32 8.33 21.04
CA ALA A 43 9.91 7.44 19.96
C ALA A 43 11.12 6.70 19.35
N ASP A 44 12.25 7.37 19.19
CA ASP A 44 13.49 6.81 18.63
C ASP A 44 14.22 5.88 19.61
N GLU A 45 14.29 6.24 20.89
CA GLU A 45 15.11 5.54 21.90
C GLU A 45 14.47 4.26 22.47
N GLY A 46 13.18 4.03 22.23
CA GLY A 46 12.47 2.77 22.46
C GLY A 46 12.70 2.00 23.80
N ALA A 47 11.69 1.95 24.67
CA ALA A 47 11.54 1.00 25.80
C ALA A 47 12.67 0.89 26.86
N ALA A 48 13.76 1.65 26.77
CA ALA A 48 14.88 1.61 27.72
C ALA A 48 14.51 2.02 29.17
N PHE A 49 13.29 2.53 29.41
CA PHE A 49 12.91 3.20 30.66
C PHE A 49 11.71 2.59 31.40
N LEU A 50 11.23 1.39 31.00
CA LEU A 50 9.95 0.86 31.52
C LEU A 50 10.04 0.12 32.87
N GLY A 51 11.23 -0.12 33.42
CA GLY A 51 11.41 -0.96 34.61
C GLY A 51 10.91 -0.36 35.94
N GLU A 52 10.76 0.96 36.03
CA GLU A 52 10.45 1.67 37.29
C GLU A 52 9.00 2.20 37.40
N TYR A 53 8.19 2.07 36.34
CA TYR A 53 6.85 2.67 36.26
C TYR A 53 5.75 1.62 36.19
N GLU A 54 4.58 1.91 36.79
CA GLU A 54 3.39 1.01 36.78
C GLU A 54 2.91 0.72 35.35
N ASP A 55 2.93 1.73 34.48
CA ASP A 55 2.45 1.65 33.11
C ASP A 55 3.26 2.52 32.13
N VAL A 56 3.05 2.27 30.84
CA VAL A 56 3.68 3.03 29.75
C VAL A 56 3.33 4.52 29.79
N HIS A 57 2.16 4.86 30.34
CA HIS A 57 1.72 6.24 30.31
C HIS A 57 2.49 7.10 31.31
N SER A 58 2.68 6.57 32.52
CA SER A 58 3.46 7.12 33.61
C SER A 58 4.94 7.20 33.25
N ALA A 59 5.45 6.17 32.55
CA ALA A 59 6.83 6.18 32.05
C ALA A 59 7.07 7.36 31.09
N ILE A 60 6.24 7.52 30.07
CA ILE A 60 6.40 8.63 29.12
C ILE A 60 6.16 9.99 29.79
N GLU A 61 5.21 10.11 30.72
CA GLU A 61 5.04 11.34 31.53
C GLU A 61 6.30 11.68 32.33
N GLY A 62 6.96 10.68 32.92
CA GLY A 62 8.24 10.84 33.61
C GLY A 62 9.37 11.30 32.69
N LEU A 63 9.48 10.70 31.50
CA LEU A 63 10.48 11.06 30.49
C LEU A 63 10.30 12.49 29.93
N LEU A 64 9.07 12.98 29.91
CA LEU A 64 8.77 14.36 29.51
C LEU A 64 9.06 15.39 30.61
N GLY A 65 9.45 14.95 31.81
CA GLY A 65 9.87 15.82 32.90
C GLY A 65 8.77 16.79 33.37
N PRO A 66 9.11 18.03 33.76
CA PRO A 66 8.15 19.00 34.29
C PRO A 66 6.97 19.31 33.34
N VAL A 67 7.21 19.37 32.03
CA VAL A 67 6.18 19.66 31.01
C VAL A 67 5.24 18.48 30.81
N GLY A 68 5.72 17.25 31.06
CA GLY A 68 4.90 16.03 31.09
C GLY A 68 3.69 16.14 32.02
N ARG A 69 3.81 16.88 33.13
CA ARG A 69 2.72 17.13 34.08
C ARG A 69 1.63 18.05 33.56
N LYS A 70 1.92 18.90 32.57
CA LYS A 70 0.94 19.79 31.93
C LYS A 70 0.16 19.07 30.81
N ILE A 71 0.78 18.12 30.12
CA ILE A 71 0.15 17.38 29.00
C ILE A 71 -1.08 16.56 29.46
N HIS A 72 -1.13 16.18 30.73
CA HIS A 72 -2.28 15.45 31.29
C HIS A 72 -3.47 16.36 31.62
N ALA A 73 -3.33 17.68 31.54
CA ALA A 73 -4.41 18.61 31.84
C ALA A 73 -5.66 18.34 30.98
N GLY A 74 -6.80 18.18 31.65
CA GLY A 74 -8.09 17.91 31.02
C GLY A 74 -8.26 16.50 30.46
N ARG A 75 -7.41 15.55 30.86
CA ARG A 75 -7.46 14.14 30.45
C ARG A 75 -7.49 13.22 31.66
N SER A 76 -7.81 11.96 31.43
CA SER A 76 -7.74 10.90 32.43
C SER A 76 -6.91 9.74 31.92
N ARG A 77 -6.55 8.81 32.80
CA ARG A 77 -6.01 7.52 32.35
C ARG A 77 -7.08 6.70 31.61
N ASN A 78 -8.36 6.87 31.97
CA ASN A 78 -9.47 6.07 31.41
C ASN A 78 -9.64 6.31 29.90
N ASP A 79 -9.84 7.56 29.49
CA ASP A 79 -9.97 7.91 28.08
C ASP A 79 -8.66 7.69 27.30
N GLN A 80 -7.51 7.95 27.92
CA GLN A 80 -6.20 7.67 27.30
C GLN A 80 -6.00 6.19 26.97
N VAL A 81 -6.28 5.28 27.91
CA VAL A 81 -6.10 3.84 27.74
C VAL A 81 -7.11 3.27 26.75
N ALA A 82 -8.39 3.64 26.87
CA ALA A 82 -9.44 3.19 25.94
C ALA A 82 -9.11 3.60 24.51
N ALA A 83 -8.73 4.87 24.35
CA ALA A 83 -8.35 5.37 23.05
C ALA A 83 -7.06 4.62 22.56
N ALA A 84 -6.09 4.30 23.43
CA ALA A 84 -4.82 3.70 22.99
C ALA A 84 -5.04 2.27 22.50
N ALA A 85 -5.92 1.53 23.18
CA ALA A 85 -6.37 0.22 22.73
C ALA A 85 -7.06 0.30 21.36
N ARG A 86 -7.91 1.31 21.12
CA ARG A 86 -8.58 1.53 19.83
C ARG A 86 -7.60 1.72 18.68
N LEU A 87 -6.62 2.63 18.82
CA LEU A 87 -5.57 2.81 17.80
C LEU A 87 -4.75 1.54 17.60
N TYR A 88 -4.43 0.82 18.68
CA TYR A 88 -3.70 -0.44 18.56
C TYR A 88 -4.50 -1.48 17.77
N VAL A 89 -5.80 -1.59 18.02
CA VAL A 89 -6.69 -2.51 17.31
C VAL A 89 -6.84 -2.10 15.84
N GLU A 90 -7.05 -0.81 15.54
CA GLU A 90 -7.10 -0.30 14.18
C GLU A 90 -5.83 -0.66 13.38
N ASP A 91 -4.65 -0.42 13.98
CA ASP A 91 -3.35 -0.76 13.40
C ASP A 91 -3.17 -2.28 13.24
N ALA A 92 -3.56 -3.07 14.25
CA ALA A 92 -3.51 -4.53 14.20
C ALA A 92 -4.43 -5.12 13.11
N CYS A 93 -5.62 -4.55 12.94
CA CYS A 93 -6.57 -4.93 11.89
C CYS A 93 -6.02 -4.57 10.51
N THR A 94 -5.47 -3.37 10.35
CA THR A 94 -4.86 -2.91 9.08
C THR A 94 -3.68 -3.79 8.69
N GLU A 95 -2.80 -4.10 9.64
CA GLU A 95 -1.68 -5.04 9.44
C GLU A 95 -2.18 -6.43 9.04
N ALA A 96 -3.21 -6.94 9.72
CA ALA A 96 -3.80 -8.24 9.42
C ALA A 96 -4.44 -8.27 8.02
N ALA A 97 -5.21 -7.25 7.64
CA ALA A 97 -5.82 -7.14 6.31
C ALA A 97 -4.76 -7.16 5.20
N ALA A 98 -3.67 -6.40 5.37
CA ALA A 98 -2.55 -6.40 4.43
C ALA A 98 -1.81 -7.75 4.37
N ALA A 99 -1.62 -8.42 5.52
CA ALA A 99 -1.01 -9.74 5.58
C ALA A 99 -1.90 -10.83 4.94
N ILE A 100 -3.21 -10.73 5.10
CA ILE A 100 -4.18 -11.60 4.43
C ILE A 100 -4.09 -11.38 2.91
N ALA A 101 -4.04 -10.13 2.45
CA ALA A 101 -3.90 -9.83 1.02
C ALA A 101 -2.66 -10.49 0.41
N ARG A 102 -1.49 -10.38 1.06
CA ARG A 102 -0.25 -11.04 0.61
C ARG A 102 -0.37 -12.57 0.57
N LEU A 103 -0.99 -13.18 1.58
CA LEU A 103 -1.24 -14.63 1.56
C LEU A 103 -2.18 -15.02 0.41
N THR A 104 -3.22 -14.22 0.17
CA THR A 104 -4.15 -14.43 -0.95
C THR A 104 -3.42 -14.32 -2.30
N GLU A 105 -2.50 -13.38 -2.47
CA GLU A 105 -1.64 -13.29 -3.68
C GLU A 105 -0.82 -14.57 -3.87
N THR A 106 -0.14 -15.05 -2.83
CA THR A 106 0.61 -16.31 -2.89
C THR A 106 -0.28 -17.50 -3.26
N ILE A 107 -1.48 -17.60 -2.70
CA ILE A 107 -2.43 -18.67 -3.04
C ILE A 107 -2.87 -18.52 -4.50
N LEU A 108 -3.15 -17.31 -4.98
CA LEU A 108 -3.53 -17.06 -6.38
C LEU A 108 -2.42 -17.45 -7.35
N ASP A 109 -1.15 -17.14 -7.03
CA ASP A 109 -0.01 -17.54 -7.86
C ASP A 109 0.08 -19.06 -8.03
N VAL A 110 -0.11 -19.81 -6.94
CA VAL A 110 -0.16 -21.29 -6.99
C VAL A 110 -1.42 -21.77 -7.72
N ALA A 111 -2.57 -21.14 -7.47
CA ALA A 111 -3.84 -21.53 -8.06
C ALA A 111 -3.85 -21.32 -9.59
N GLU A 112 -3.23 -20.25 -10.08
CA GLU A 112 -3.11 -19.99 -11.52
C GLU A 112 -2.12 -20.93 -12.19
N ARG A 113 -0.97 -21.20 -11.55
CA ARG A 113 0.00 -22.19 -12.02
C ARG A 113 -0.64 -23.57 -12.18
N GLU A 114 -1.47 -23.97 -11.21
CA GLU A 114 -2.12 -25.29 -11.14
C GLU A 114 -3.62 -25.22 -11.50
N ALA A 115 -4.03 -24.25 -12.33
CA ALA A 115 -5.43 -23.92 -12.60
C ALA A 115 -6.26 -25.14 -13.04
N GLU A 116 -5.66 -25.98 -13.90
CA GLU A 116 -6.32 -27.13 -14.53
C GLU A 116 -5.83 -28.47 -13.99
N THR A 117 -4.90 -28.47 -13.02
CA THR A 117 -4.35 -29.70 -12.44
C THR A 117 -5.48 -30.50 -11.77
N PRO A 118 -5.76 -31.75 -12.17
CA PRO A 118 -6.88 -32.51 -11.62
C PRO A 118 -6.71 -32.79 -10.13
N LEU A 119 -7.80 -32.71 -9.37
CA LEU A 119 -7.85 -33.07 -7.96
C LEU A 119 -9.17 -33.82 -7.70
N PRO A 120 -9.20 -34.95 -6.98
CA PRO A 120 -10.46 -35.52 -6.56
C PRO A 120 -11.14 -34.58 -5.56
N GLY A 121 -12.38 -34.18 -5.82
CA GLY A 121 -13.19 -33.49 -4.81
C GLY A 121 -13.49 -34.43 -3.66
N TYR A 122 -13.62 -33.89 -2.44
CA TYR A 122 -13.91 -34.69 -1.25
C TYR A 122 -15.19 -34.24 -0.56
N THR A 123 -16.01 -35.22 -0.17
CA THR A 123 -17.12 -35.06 0.78
C THR A 123 -17.01 -36.16 1.81
N HIS A 124 -17.04 -35.83 3.11
CA HIS A 124 -16.77 -36.80 4.19
C HIS A 124 -15.40 -37.49 4.07
N LEU A 125 -14.42 -36.80 3.46
CA LEU A 125 -13.11 -37.37 3.11
C LEU A 125 -13.18 -38.60 2.18
N GLN A 126 -14.32 -38.81 1.52
CA GLN A 126 -14.50 -39.76 0.43
C GLN A 126 -14.41 -39.03 -0.90
N ARG A 127 -13.79 -39.68 -1.89
CA ARG A 127 -13.67 -39.12 -3.24
C ARG A 127 -15.07 -38.97 -3.85
N ALA A 128 -15.35 -37.75 -4.29
CA ALA A 128 -16.55 -37.35 -5.01
C ALA A 128 -16.14 -36.96 -6.43
N GLN A 129 -16.78 -35.96 -7.02
CA GLN A 129 -16.52 -35.64 -8.42
C GLN A 129 -15.16 -34.92 -8.59
N PRO A 130 -14.47 -35.14 -9.72
CA PRO A 130 -13.22 -34.44 -10.00
C PRO A 130 -13.40 -32.92 -10.06
N VAL A 131 -12.45 -32.19 -9.48
CA VAL A 131 -12.29 -30.75 -9.57
C VAL A 131 -10.87 -30.45 -10.06
N THR A 132 -10.45 -29.18 -10.03
CA THR A 132 -9.05 -28.80 -10.27
C THR A 132 -8.43 -28.22 -8.99
N PHE A 133 -7.11 -28.35 -8.88
CA PHE A 133 -6.35 -27.80 -7.77
C PHE A 133 -6.50 -26.29 -7.69
N GLY A 134 -6.41 -25.58 -8.81
CA GLY A 134 -6.70 -24.15 -8.85
C GLY A 134 -8.13 -23.78 -8.42
N HIS A 135 -9.14 -24.60 -8.74
CA HIS A 135 -10.50 -24.37 -8.26
C HIS A 135 -10.61 -24.56 -6.74
N HIS A 136 -9.90 -25.55 -6.19
CA HIS A 136 -9.84 -25.78 -4.75
C HIS A 136 -9.13 -24.64 -4.02
N LEU A 137 -7.99 -24.17 -4.53
CA LEU A 137 -7.28 -23.01 -3.98
C LEU A 137 -8.08 -21.71 -4.11
N HIS A 138 -8.86 -21.54 -5.18
CA HIS A 138 -9.78 -20.41 -5.29
C HIS A 138 -10.81 -20.38 -4.15
N ALA A 139 -11.23 -21.54 -3.63
CA ALA A 139 -12.10 -21.57 -2.44
C ALA A 139 -11.39 -21.03 -1.18
N TRP A 140 -10.07 -21.23 -1.04
CA TRP A 140 -9.29 -20.62 0.03
C TRP A 140 -9.17 -19.10 -0.13
N VAL A 141 -8.98 -18.61 -1.36
CA VAL A 141 -8.99 -17.17 -1.69
C VAL A 141 -10.29 -16.51 -1.22
N GLU A 142 -11.44 -17.12 -1.57
CA GLU A 142 -12.75 -16.64 -1.16
C GLU A 142 -12.95 -16.60 0.37
N MET A 143 -12.38 -17.57 1.10
CA MET A 143 -12.37 -17.56 2.57
C MET A 143 -11.60 -16.35 3.11
N LEU A 144 -10.39 -16.13 2.61
CA LEU A 144 -9.51 -15.05 3.06
C LEU A 144 -10.02 -13.66 2.70
N GLU A 145 -10.63 -13.48 1.54
CA GLU A 145 -11.24 -12.18 1.18
C GLU A 145 -12.35 -11.77 2.14
N ARG A 146 -13.17 -12.73 2.60
CA ARG A 146 -14.19 -12.46 3.63
C ARG A 146 -13.57 -12.17 4.99
N ASP A 147 -12.41 -12.72 5.31
CA ASP A 147 -11.71 -12.43 6.56
C ASP A 147 -11.09 -11.05 6.52
N ARG A 148 -10.49 -10.66 5.40
CA ARG A 148 -10.02 -9.29 5.17
C ARG A 148 -11.14 -8.26 5.41
N THR A 149 -12.34 -8.49 4.86
CA THR A 149 -13.51 -7.63 5.13
C THR A 149 -13.86 -7.53 6.61
N ARG A 150 -13.70 -8.61 7.39
CA ARG A 150 -13.96 -8.58 8.84
C ARG A 150 -12.94 -7.74 9.59
N PHE A 151 -11.67 -7.82 9.21
CA PHE A 151 -10.64 -6.96 9.81
C PHE A 151 -10.84 -5.49 9.45
N GLU A 152 -11.21 -5.17 8.21
CA GLU A 152 -11.55 -3.80 7.80
C GLU A 152 -12.73 -3.25 8.62
N ALA A 153 -13.80 -4.03 8.78
CA ALA A 153 -14.94 -3.64 9.61
C ALA A 153 -14.56 -3.45 11.10
N ALA A 154 -13.70 -4.31 11.64
CA ALA A 154 -13.21 -4.17 13.01
C ALA A 154 -12.30 -2.94 13.17
N ALA A 155 -11.51 -2.58 12.16
CA ALA A 155 -10.72 -1.34 12.14
C ALA A 155 -11.64 -0.11 12.14
N GLU A 156 -12.69 -0.13 11.31
CA GLU A 156 -13.68 0.95 11.25
C GLU A 156 -14.38 1.15 12.61
N ALA A 157 -14.80 0.06 13.26
CA ALA A 157 -15.40 0.10 14.61
C ALA A 157 -14.44 0.64 15.69
N ALA A 158 -13.13 0.41 15.52
CA ALA A 158 -12.11 0.93 16.43
C ALA A 158 -11.77 2.41 16.19
N SER A 159 -11.98 2.93 14.97
CA SER A 159 -11.54 4.27 14.54
C SER A 159 -12.01 5.47 15.38
N PRO A 160 -13.23 5.50 15.98
CA PRO A 160 -13.66 6.66 16.74
C PRO A 160 -12.81 6.92 17.99
N SER A 161 -12.52 8.19 18.26
CA SER A 161 -11.66 8.58 19.38
C SER A 161 -12.42 8.65 20.70
N ALA A 162 -11.89 8.01 21.75
CA ALA A 162 -12.39 8.18 23.12
C ALA A 162 -11.77 9.38 23.87
N LEU A 163 -10.73 10.04 23.29
CA LEU A 163 -10.06 11.16 23.95
C LEU A 163 -11.01 12.34 24.16
N GLY A 164 -10.96 12.95 25.35
CA GLY A 164 -11.85 14.05 25.72
C GLY A 164 -13.02 13.60 26.60
N ALA A 165 -13.24 12.28 26.75
CA ALA A 165 -14.19 11.73 27.71
C ALA A 165 -13.74 11.89 29.18
N GLY A 166 -12.47 12.22 29.41
CA GLY A 166 -11.92 12.38 30.75
C GLY A 166 -12.06 11.09 31.55
N ALA A 167 -12.38 11.20 32.83
CA ALA A 167 -12.59 10.01 33.67
C ALA A 167 -13.88 9.25 33.29
N LEU A 168 -14.94 9.99 32.95
CA LEU A 168 -16.26 9.49 32.55
C LEU A 168 -17.25 10.60 32.11
N ALA A 169 -16.99 11.87 32.45
CA ALA A 169 -17.92 12.99 32.27
C ALA A 169 -17.35 14.16 31.42
N GLY A 170 -16.25 13.91 30.72
CA GLY A 170 -15.52 14.93 29.97
C GLY A 170 -14.65 15.83 30.87
N SER A 171 -14.01 16.81 30.24
CA SER A 171 -13.26 17.87 30.92
C SER A 171 -14.04 19.19 30.90
N THR A 172 -13.86 20.00 31.95
CA THR A 172 -14.31 21.40 31.96
C THR A 172 -13.33 22.35 31.29
N LEU A 173 -12.13 21.87 30.90
CA LEU A 173 -11.17 22.65 30.15
C LEU A 173 -11.63 22.79 28.69
N PRO A 174 -11.36 23.94 28.02
CA PRO A 174 -11.79 24.20 26.65
C PRO A 174 -10.87 23.49 25.63
N LEU A 175 -10.69 22.18 25.78
CA LEU A 175 -9.89 21.37 24.87
C LEU A 175 -10.69 21.05 23.60
N PRO A 176 -10.13 21.27 22.39
CA PRO A 176 -10.79 20.85 21.16
C PRO A 176 -10.95 19.32 21.13
N LEU A 177 -12.13 18.85 20.74
CA LEU A 177 -12.37 17.42 20.54
C LEU A 177 -11.65 16.94 19.27
N PRO A 178 -11.04 15.75 19.29
CA PRO A 178 -10.48 15.17 18.09
C PRO A 178 -11.58 14.86 17.05
N PRO A 179 -11.24 14.83 15.76
CA PRO A 179 -12.16 14.38 14.71
C PRO A 179 -12.67 12.96 15.03
N SER A 180 -13.91 12.67 14.64
CA SER A 180 -14.58 11.37 14.88
C SER A 180 -14.61 10.94 16.35
N SER A 181 -14.82 11.88 17.27
CA SER A 181 -14.98 11.57 18.71
C SER A 181 -16.23 10.73 18.99
N LEU A 182 -16.12 9.81 19.96
CA LEU A 182 -17.27 9.11 20.52
C LEU A 182 -18.25 10.09 21.16
N ARG A 183 -19.54 9.78 21.02
CA ARG A 183 -20.64 10.72 21.33
C ARG A 183 -21.03 10.75 22.81
N ASN A 184 -20.54 9.81 23.61
CA ASN A 184 -20.90 9.69 25.03
C ASN A 184 -19.66 9.32 25.85
N SER A 185 -19.38 10.09 26.91
CA SER A 185 -18.16 9.93 27.71
C SER A 185 -18.18 8.72 28.65
N LEU A 186 -19.36 8.26 29.10
CA LEU A 186 -19.47 7.03 29.91
C LEU A 186 -19.15 5.81 29.06
N ASP A 187 -19.74 5.76 27.86
CA ASP A 187 -19.50 4.71 26.87
C ASP A 187 -18.02 4.69 26.45
N ALA A 188 -17.48 5.86 26.07
CA ALA A 188 -16.11 5.98 25.56
C ALA A 188 -15.01 5.46 26.49
N VAL A 189 -15.22 5.44 27.81
CA VAL A 189 -14.25 4.92 28.77
C VAL A 189 -14.50 3.45 29.15
N ALA A 190 -15.74 2.98 29.00
CA ALA A 190 -16.19 1.67 29.44
C ALA A 190 -16.16 0.61 28.31
N ASP A 191 -16.39 1.02 27.06
CA ASP A 191 -16.62 0.11 25.94
C ASP A 191 -15.38 -0.71 25.57
N ARG A 192 -15.58 -1.99 25.22
CA ARG A 192 -14.54 -2.88 24.64
C ARG A 192 -15.06 -3.70 23.47
N ASP A 193 -16.16 -3.27 22.86
CA ASP A 193 -16.78 -4.01 21.75
C ASP A 193 -15.86 -4.03 20.52
N PHE A 194 -15.14 -2.93 20.25
CA PHE A 194 -14.13 -2.89 19.18
C PHE A 194 -13.03 -3.95 19.35
N ALA A 195 -12.68 -4.30 20.60
CA ALA A 195 -11.70 -5.34 20.90
C ALA A 195 -12.29 -6.74 20.66
N LEU A 196 -13.58 -6.93 20.96
CA LEU A 196 -14.32 -8.15 20.65
C LEU A 196 -14.45 -8.37 19.14
N ASP A 197 -14.75 -7.32 18.37
CA ASP A 197 -14.84 -7.40 16.90
C ASP A 197 -13.52 -7.86 16.28
N TYR A 198 -12.39 -7.34 16.75
CA TYR A 198 -11.06 -7.78 16.32
C TYR A 198 -10.77 -9.24 16.70
N LEU A 199 -11.05 -9.65 17.94
CA LEU A 199 -10.84 -11.03 18.37
C LEU A 199 -11.77 -12.01 17.63
N TYR A 200 -12.98 -11.57 17.28
CA TYR A 200 -13.91 -12.32 16.43
C TYR A 200 -13.36 -12.51 15.02
N ALA A 201 -12.89 -11.42 14.39
CA ALA A 201 -12.25 -11.48 13.07
C ALA A 201 -11.07 -12.47 13.07
N ALA A 202 -10.22 -12.42 14.11
CA ALA A 202 -9.10 -13.34 14.26
C ALA A 202 -9.53 -14.80 14.50
N ALA A 203 -10.57 -15.04 15.31
CA ALA A 203 -11.08 -16.39 15.56
C ALA A 203 -11.63 -17.04 14.28
N VAL A 204 -12.34 -16.27 13.44
CA VAL A 204 -12.82 -16.75 12.14
C VAL A 204 -11.65 -16.99 11.18
N LEU A 205 -10.68 -16.06 11.10
CA LEU A 205 -9.48 -16.23 10.28
C LEU A 205 -8.77 -17.55 10.65
N PHE A 206 -8.46 -17.77 11.91
CA PHE A 206 -7.77 -19.01 12.31
C PHE A 206 -8.62 -20.27 12.09
N THR A 207 -9.95 -20.16 12.11
CA THR A 207 -10.83 -21.27 11.72
C THR A 207 -10.73 -21.57 10.22
N HIS A 208 -10.53 -20.57 9.37
CA HIS A 208 -10.24 -20.80 7.95
C HIS A 208 -8.82 -21.33 7.73
N LEU A 209 -7.81 -20.75 8.40
CA LEU A 209 -6.42 -21.22 8.32
C LEU A 209 -6.27 -22.66 8.85
N SER A 210 -7.07 -23.09 9.83
CA SER A 210 -7.06 -24.47 10.31
C SER A 210 -7.58 -25.46 9.28
N ARG A 211 -8.55 -25.07 8.43
CA ARG A 211 -9.01 -25.89 7.31
C ARG A 211 -7.93 -26.04 6.24
N VAL A 212 -7.26 -24.94 5.88
CA VAL A 212 -6.10 -24.96 4.99
C VAL A 212 -5.00 -25.85 5.57
N GLY A 213 -4.71 -25.70 6.86
CA GLY A 213 -3.72 -26.51 7.56
C GLY A 213 -4.06 -28.00 7.58
N GLU A 214 -5.31 -28.37 7.85
CA GLU A 214 -5.79 -29.76 7.82
C GLU A 214 -5.59 -30.39 6.44
N GLU A 215 -5.96 -29.67 5.37
CA GLU A 215 -5.84 -30.17 4.01
C GLU A 215 -4.38 -30.38 3.62
N ILE A 216 -3.47 -29.46 3.96
CA ILE A 216 -2.03 -29.62 3.72
C ILE A 216 -1.47 -30.82 4.50
N VAL A 217 -1.83 -30.96 5.78
CA VAL A 217 -1.41 -32.08 6.63
C VAL A 217 -1.84 -33.41 6.01
N LEU A 218 -3.06 -33.49 5.49
CA LEU A 218 -3.56 -34.69 4.81
C LEU A 218 -2.86 -34.93 3.48
N TRP A 219 -2.73 -33.91 2.64
CA TRP A 219 -2.16 -34.02 1.30
C TRP A 219 -0.69 -34.41 1.29
N CYS A 220 0.08 -34.05 2.33
CA CYS A 220 1.49 -34.41 2.44
C CYS A 220 1.75 -35.77 3.10
N THR A 221 0.71 -36.48 3.57
CA THR A 221 0.87 -37.84 4.10
C THR A 221 1.36 -38.82 3.03
N SER A 222 1.92 -39.95 3.44
CA SER A 222 2.28 -41.04 2.52
C SER A 222 1.07 -41.65 1.81
N GLU A 223 -0.10 -41.58 2.44
CA GLU A 223 -1.35 -42.17 1.97
C GLU A 223 -1.98 -41.34 0.84
N PHE A 224 -1.94 -40.02 0.94
CA PHE A 224 -2.37 -39.13 -0.14
C PHE A 224 -1.24 -38.87 -1.13
N GLY A 225 -0.10 -38.35 -0.64
CA GLY A 225 1.07 -38.02 -1.45
C GLY A 225 0.78 -37.02 -2.56
N PHE A 226 -0.15 -36.08 -2.33
CA PHE A 226 -0.57 -35.10 -3.34
C PHE A 226 0.40 -33.93 -3.43
N VAL A 227 1.04 -33.56 -2.32
CA VAL A 227 1.98 -32.43 -2.25
C VAL A 227 3.27 -32.84 -1.55
N HIS A 228 4.37 -32.22 -1.97
CA HIS A 228 5.67 -32.23 -1.32
C HIS A 228 5.91 -30.89 -0.64
N LEU A 229 6.36 -30.95 0.61
CA LEU A 229 6.57 -29.76 1.43
C LEU A 229 7.95 -29.13 1.15
N PRO A 230 8.05 -27.79 1.15
CA PRO A 230 9.34 -27.11 1.02
C PRO A 230 10.19 -27.33 2.30
N PRO A 231 11.47 -27.74 2.18
CA PRO A 231 12.34 -27.94 3.34
C PRO A 231 12.55 -26.68 4.20
N SER A 232 12.43 -25.49 3.62
CA SER A 232 12.57 -24.21 4.31
C SER A 232 11.42 -23.90 5.27
N ALA A 233 10.26 -24.54 5.10
CA ALA A 233 9.06 -24.33 5.93
C ALA A 233 8.54 -25.63 6.56
N SER A 234 9.41 -26.64 6.71
CA SER A 234 9.08 -27.95 7.29
C SER A 234 10.25 -28.48 8.09
N THR A 235 9.99 -29.33 9.09
CA THR A 235 11.07 -30.01 9.83
C THR A 235 11.35 -31.39 9.27
N GLY A 236 12.63 -31.73 9.12
CA GLY A 236 13.09 -33.07 8.75
C GLY A 236 13.34 -33.98 9.96
N SER A 237 13.33 -35.29 9.75
CA SER A 237 13.79 -36.25 10.77
C SER A 237 15.30 -36.47 10.68
N SER A 238 15.99 -36.48 11.82
CA SER A 238 17.41 -36.88 11.90
C SER A 238 17.65 -38.37 11.60
N MET A 239 16.60 -39.20 11.57
CA MET A 239 16.68 -40.64 11.30
C MET A 239 16.12 -41.04 9.93
N MET A 240 15.11 -40.32 9.41
CA MET A 240 14.43 -40.66 8.16
C MET A 240 14.53 -39.51 7.15
N PRO A 241 15.44 -39.59 6.15
CA PRO A 241 15.73 -38.49 5.23
C PRO A 241 14.53 -37.99 4.41
N GLN A 242 13.57 -38.85 4.14
CA GLN A 242 12.38 -38.54 3.34
C GLN A 242 11.21 -37.95 4.16
N LYS A 243 11.30 -37.97 5.50
CA LYS A 243 10.20 -37.52 6.36
C LYS A 243 10.31 -36.03 6.63
N LEU A 244 9.38 -35.27 6.05
CA LEU A 244 9.11 -33.88 6.37
C LEU A 244 7.80 -33.75 7.15
N ASN A 245 7.78 -32.90 8.18
CA ASN A 245 6.59 -32.64 8.97
C ASN A 245 5.96 -31.28 8.61
N PRO A 246 4.63 -31.20 8.46
CA PRO A 246 3.93 -29.96 8.14
C PRO A 246 3.70 -29.07 9.39
N ASP A 247 4.75 -28.80 10.17
CA ASP A 247 4.63 -28.16 11.50
C ASP A 247 3.89 -26.81 11.45
N VAL A 248 4.13 -26.03 10.38
CA VAL A 248 3.47 -24.73 10.16
C VAL A 248 1.94 -24.92 10.04
N ALA A 249 1.50 -25.90 9.27
CA ALA A 249 0.08 -26.20 9.08
C ALA A 249 -0.57 -26.75 10.37
N GLU A 250 0.15 -27.59 11.12
CA GLU A 250 -0.30 -28.11 12.41
C GLU A 250 -0.44 -27.00 13.46
N LEU A 251 0.53 -26.08 13.52
CA LEU A 251 0.48 -24.93 14.43
C LEU A 251 -0.64 -23.97 14.06
N ALA A 252 -0.87 -23.70 12.77
CA ALA A 252 -2.02 -22.91 12.31
C ALA A 252 -3.35 -23.53 12.78
N ARG A 253 -3.49 -24.86 12.65
CA ARG A 253 -4.65 -25.61 13.14
C ARG A 253 -4.80 -25.51 14.66
N GLY A 254 -3.71 -25.63 15.42
CA GLY A 254 -3.72 -25.50 16.88
C GLY A 254 -4.07 -24.09 17.36
N LYS A 255 -3.58 -23.05 16.67
CA LYS A 255 -3.82 -21.64 17.02
C LYS A 255 -5.28 -21.21 16.90
N ALA A 256 -6.10 -21.91 16.12
CA ALA A 256 -7.54 -21.72 16.11
C ALA A 256 -8.18 -21.89 17.50
N GLY A 257 -7.74 -22.89 18.26
CA GLY A 257 -8.21 -23.08 19.64
C GLY A 257 -7.85 -21.91 20.54
N THR A 258 -6.62 -21.38 20.42
CA THR A 258 -6.18 -20.22 21.21
C THR A 258 -6.96 -18.95 20.85
N ALA A 259 -7.19 -18.69 19.56
CA ALA A 259 -7.95 -17.52 19.11
C ALA A 259 -9.40 -17.54 19.62
N ILE A 260 -10.07 -18.70 19.53
CA ILE A 260 -11.41 -18.91 20.08
C ILE A 260 -11.42 -18.69 21.61
N GLY A 261 -10.42 -19.20 22.32
CA GLY A 261 -10.28 -19.03 23.76
C GLY A 261 -10.14 -17.57 24.18
N ARG A 262 -9.34 -16.78 23.47
CA ARG A 262 -9.15 -15.33 23.74
C ARG A 262 -10.44 -14.54 23.55
N LEU A 263 -11.17 -14.78 22.46
CA LEU A 263 -12.48 -14.16 22.24
C LEU A 263 -13.45 -14.50 23.38
N THR A 264 -13.56 -15.79 23.71
CA THR A 264 -14.45 -16.26 24.78
C THR A 264 -14.07 -15.67 26.14
N GLY A 265 -12.77 -15.56 26.42
CA GLY A 265 -12.25 -14.95 27.65
C GLY A 265 -12.65 -13.49 27.78
N LEU A 266 -12.43 -12.67 26.75
CA LEU A 266 -12.79 -11.25 26.80
C LEU A 266 -14.31 -11.05 26.88
N LEU A 267 -15.11 -11.86 26.17
CA LEU A 267 -16.57 -11.87 26.31
C LEU A 267 -17.00 -12.13 27.76
N ALA A 268 -16.33 -13.06 28.44
CA ALA A 268 -16.62 -13.37 29.84
C ALA A 268 -16.23 -12.23 30.79
N VAL A 269 -15.15 -11.50 30.50
CA VAL A 269 -14.71 -10.32 31.28
C VAL A 269 -15.72 -9.18 31.19
N VAL A 270 -16.20 -8.85 29.99
CA VAL A 270 -17.12 -7.70 29.81
C VAL A 270 -18.57 -8.02 30.23
N LYS A 271 -18.92 -9.30 30.38
CA LYS A 271 -20.28 -9.75 30.69
C LYS A 271 -20.76 -9.21 32.04
N GLY A 272 -21.77 -8.34 32.00
CA GLY A 272 -22.43 -7.82 33.20
C GLY A 272 -21.56 -6.87 34.01
N LEU A 273 -20.50 -6.34 33.40
CA LEU A 273 -19.66 -5.30 34.00
C LEU A 273 -20.50 -4.00 34.09
N PRO A 274 -20.59 -3.36 35.27
CA PRO A 274 -21.30 -2.09 35.40
C PRO A 274 -20.57 -0.99 34.64
N LEU A 275 -21.28 0.10 34.32
CA LEU A 275 -20.61 1.32 33.88
C LEU A 275 -19.90 1.99 35.07
N ALA A 276 -18.75 2.66 34.90
CA ALA A 276 -18.06 2.98 33.65
C ALA A 276 -16.72 2.22 33.49
N TYR A 277 -15.59 2.84 33.81
CA TYR A 277 -14.30 2.15 33.82
C TYR A 277 -14.14 1.32 35.10
N ASP A 278 -13.90 0.03 34.93
CA ASP A 278 -13.49 -0.90 35.99
C ASP A 278 -12.09 -1.48 35.70
N ARG A 279 -11.37 -1.90 36.74
CA ARG A 279 -10.00 -2.43 36.59
C ARG A 279 -9.97 -3.75 35.81
N ASP A 280 -11.09 -4.48 35.78
CA ASP A 280 -11.34 -5.64 34.93
C ASP A 280 -11.00 -5.37 33.45
N LEU A 281 -11.19 -4.14 32.99
CA LEU A 281 -10.85 -3.71 31.62
C LEU A 281 -9.33 -3.67 31.35
N GLN A 282 -8.48 -4.02 32.30
CA GLN A 282 -7.05 -4.24 32.08
C GLN A 282 -6.76 -5.61 31.46
N GLU A 283 -7.69 -6.57 31.57
CA GLU A 283 -7.59 -7.91 30.95
C GLU A 283 -7.80 -7.89 29.43
N ASP A 284 -8.09 -6.73 28.83
CA ASP A 284 -8.22 -6.55 27.38
C ASP A 284 -6.87 -6.67 26.65
N LYS A 285 -5.75 -6.24 27.24
CA LYS A 285 -4.47 -6.05 26.53
C LYS A 285 -3.82 -7.36 26.09
N THR A 286 -3.70 -8.32 27.02
CA THR A 286 -3.04 -9.60 26.75
C THR A 286 -3.64 -10.33 25.54
N PRO A 287 -4.97 -10.56 25.47
CA PRO A 287 -5.56 -11.23 24.31
C PRO A 287 -5.38 -10.44 23.01
N LEU A 288 -5.43 -9.10 23.04
CA LEU A 288 -5.19 -8.26 21.87
C LEU A 288 -3.74 -8.39 21.36
N PHE A 289 -2.77 -8.33 22.27
CA PHE A 289 -1.35 -8.36 21.93
C PHE A 289 -0.90 -9.70 21.40
N GLU A 290 -1.32 -10.78 22.05
CA GLU A 290 -1.00 -12.12 21.59
C GLU A 290 -1.67 -12.47 20.27
N THR A 291 -2.90 -12.01 20.04
CA THR A 291 -3.61 -12.23 18.77
C THR A 291 -2.88 -11.57 17.62
N ARG A 292 -2.43 -10.31 17.76
CA ARG A 292 -1.65 -9.63 16.71
C ARG A 292 -0.37 -10.40 16.36
N ARG A 293 0.36 -10.87 17.38
CA ARG A 293 1.56 -11.70 17.20
C ARG A 293 1.26 -12.99 16.44
N ASP A 294 0.21 -13.70 16.86
CA ASP A 294 -0.16 -15.00 16.28
C ASP A 294 -0.64 -14.84 14.83
N VAL A 295 -1.49 -13.85 14.53
CA VAL A 295 -1.98 -13.56 13.17
C VAL A 295 -0.80 -13.29 12.22
N ARG A 296 0.10 -12.38 12.60
CA ARG A 296 1.29 -12.04 11.81
C ARG A 296 2.16 -13.26 11.53
N GLY A 297 2.44 -14.06 12.57
CA GLY A 297 3.28 -15.24 12.46
C GLY A 297 2.65 -16.33 11.58
N ALA A 298 1.35 -16.59 11.77
CA ALA A 298 0.65 -17.64 11.04
C ALA A 298 0.52 -17.32 9.54
N LEU A 299 0.13 -16.10 9.19
CA LEU A 299 -0.02 -15.68 7.79
C LEU A 299 1.33 -15.71 7.04
N ALA A 300 2.40 -15.21 7.67
CA ALA A 300 3.73 -15.23 7.07
C ALA A 300 4.26 -16.67 6.88
N ALA A 301 4.13 -17.53 7.89
CA ALA A 301 4.60 -18.91 7.83
C ALA A 301 3.81 -19.74 6.81
N LEU A 302 2.47 -19.58 6.75
CA LEU A 302 1.65 -20.24 5.75
C LEU A 302 1.93 -19.74 4.35
N GLY A 303 2.21 -18.45 4.16
CA GLY A 303 2.64 -17.90 2.87
C GLY A 303 3.91 -18.59 2.37
N ALA A 304 4.93 -18.69 3.22
CA ALA A 304 6.17 -19.41 2.89
C ALA A 304 5.93 -20.89 2.58
N LEU A 305 5.08 -21.57 3.36
CA LEU A 305 4.73 -22.97 3.14
C LEU A 305 4.00 -23.18 1.81
N ILE A 306 2.93 -22.43 1.56
CA ILE A 306 2.06 -22.59 0.38
C ILE A 306 2.81 -22.18 -0.89
N GLY A 307 3.56 -21.09 -0.86
CA GLY A 307 4.34 -20.63 -2.02
C GLY A 307 5.39 -21.65 -2.47
N GLY A 308 5.91 -22.46 -1.54
CA GLY A 308 6.88 -23.52 -1.82
C GLY A 308 6.29 -24.92 -2.00
N LEU A 309 4.97 -25.10 -2.03
CA LEU A 309 4.37 -26.41 -2.28
C LEU A 309 4.63 -26.91 -3.70
N GLU A 310 5.13 -28.13 -3.80
CA GLU A 310 5.28 -28.86 -5.06
C GLU A 310 4.19 -29.92 -5.17
N LEU A 311 3.51 -30.01 -6.32
CA LEU A 311 2.46 -31.01 -6.53
C LEU A 311 3.02 -32.30 -7.12
N ASN A 312 2.44 -33.43 -6.75
CA ASN A 312 2.69 -34.70 -7.41
C ASN A 312 1.62 -34.97 -8.46
N HIS A 313 1.83 -34.46 -9.68
CA HIS A 313 0.86 -34.55 -10.78
C HIS A 313 0.48 -35.98 -11.15
N ASP A 314 1.42 -36.93 -11.05
CA ASP A 314 1.16 -38.35 -11.32
C ASP A 314 0.20 -38.95 -10.29
N ARG A 315 0.43 -38.68 -8.99
CA ARG A 315 -0.45 -39.13 -7.90
C ARG A 315 -1.83 -38.51 -7.99
N LEU A 316 -1.91 -37.22 -8.29
CA LEU A 316 -3.17 -36.51 -8.48
C LEU A 316 -3.96 -37.07 -9.67
N THR A 317 -3.29 -37.30 -10.80
CA THR A 317 -3.90 -37.91 -11.99
C THR A 317 -4.41 -39.32 -11.71
N ALA A 318 -3.62 -40.14 -11.01
CA ALA A 318 -4.04 -41.48 -10.59
C ALA A 318 -5.20 -41.45 -9.58
N ALA A 319 -5.30 -40.41 -8.75
CA ALA A 319 -6.38 -40.29 -7.77
C ALA A 319 -7.73 -39.95 -8.42
N VAL A 320 -7.74 -39.28 -9.57
CA VAL A 320 -8.95 -38.97 -10.36
C VAL A 320 -9.26 -40.00 -11.46
N SER A 321 -8.41 -41.02 -11.63
CA SER A 321 -8.59 -42.01 -12.70
C SER A 321 -9.62 -43.09 -12.40
N ASP A 322 -10.16 -43.14 -11.17
CA ASP A 322 -11.22 -44.08 -10.81
C ASP A 322 -12.48 -43.81 -11.67
N PRO A 323 -12.90 -44.76 -12.51
CA PRO A 323 -14.06 -44.60 -13.38
C PRO A 323 -15.34 -44.25 -12.62
N LEU A 324 -15.48 -44.71 -11.36
CA LEU A 324 -16.66 -44.49 -10.54
C LEU A 324 -16.88 -43.02 -10.19
N LEU A 325 -15.83 -42.18 -10.22
CA LEU A 325 -15.96 -40.74 -9.99
C LEU A 325 -16.80 -40.04 -11.07
N ARG A 326 -17.02 -40.69 -12.21
CA ARG A 326 -17.86 -40.22 -13.33
C ARG A 326 -19.24 -40.86 -13.37
N ALA A 327 -19.62 -41.65 -12.36
CA ALA A 327 -20.95 -42.24 -12.26
C ALA A 327 -22.05 -41.17 -12.22
N THR A 328 -21.82 -40.05 -11.52
CA THR A 328 -22.75 -38.92 -11.52
C THR A 328 -22.91 -38.31 -12.91
N ASP A 329 -21.81 -38.13 -13.66
CA ASP A 329 -21.88 -37.56 -15.01
C ASP A 329 -22.68 -38.47 -15.97
N ALA A 330 -22.58 -39.79 -15.80
CA ALA A 330 -23.37 -40.77 -16.55
C ALA A 330 -24.88 -40.69 -16.20
N ALA A 331 -25.21 -40.57 -14.91
CA ALA A 331 -26.60 -40.40 -14.50
C ALA A 331 -27.19 -39.09 -15.04
N GLU A 332 -26.43 -37.99 -14.96
CA GLU A 332 -26.85 -36.71 -15.52
C GLU A 332 -26.99 -36.73 -17.04
N ALA A 333 -26.22 -37.57 -17.75
CA ALA A 333 -26.40 -37.76 -19.20
C ALA A 333 -27.77 -38.35 -19.53
N LEU A 334 -28.21 -39.39 -18.80
CA LEU A 334 -29.56 -39.96 -18.95
C LEU A 334 -30.66 -38.94 -18.62
N VAL A 335 -30.43 -38.08 -17.63
CA VAL A 335 -31.35 -36.99 -17.30
C VAL A 335 -31.47 -35.99 -18.45
N ARG A 336 -30.36 -35.65 -19.12
CA ARG A 336 -30.40 -34.78 -20.31
C ARG A 336 -31.18 -35.39 -21.47
N GLU A 337 -31.29 -36.73 -21.52
CA GLU A 337 -32.11 -37.46 -22.49
C GLU A 337 -33.58 -37.58 -22.08
N GLY A 338 -33.97 -37.02 -20.94
CA GLY A 338 -35.36 -36.93 -20.48
C GLY A 338 -35.73 -37.93 -19.38
N MET A 339 -34.79 -38.71 -18.87
CA MET A 339 -35.03 -39.62 -17.75
C MET A 339 -35.15 -38.84 -16.42
N ALA A 340 -36.04 -39.28 -15.52
CA ALA A 340 -36.07 -38.71 -14.17
C ALA A 340 -34.78 -39.07 -13.41
N PHE A 341 -34.27 -38.15 -12.59
CA PHE A 341 -32.97 -38.33 -11.92
C PHE A 341 -32.87 -39.61 -11.06
N ARG A 342 -33.95 -39.99 -10.35
CA ARG A 342 -33.94 -41.20 -9.52
C ARG A 342 -33.79 -42.47 -10.36
N ASP A 343 -34.50 -42.53 -11.49
CA ASP A 343 -34.43 -43.66 -12.42
C ASP A 343 -33.04 -43.73 -13.06
N ALA A 344 -32.49 -42.58 -13.49
CA ALA A 344 -31.13 -42.50 -14.04
C ALA A 344 -30.07 -42.95 -13.03
N HIS A 345 -30.21 -42.53 -11.76
CA HIS A 345 -29.33 -42.94 -10.69
C HIS A 345 -29.43 -44.45 -10.41
N GLU A 346 -30.64 -45.03 -10.40
CA GLU A 346 -30.84 -46.48 -10.22
C GLU A 346 -30.20 -47.28 -11.35
N VAL A 347 -30.38 -46.86 -12.61
CA VAL A 347 -29.74 -47.48 -13.78
C VAL A 347 -28.22 -47.51 -13.65
N VAL A 348 -27.61 -46.38 -13.29
CA VAL A 348 -26.16 -46.30 -13.10
C VAL A 348 -25.72 -47.11 -11.89
N ALA A 349 -26.46 -47.08 -10.78
CA ALA A 349 -26.15 -47.83 -9.58
C ALA A 349 -26.19 -49.35 -9.83
N ASP A 350 -27.16 -49.84 -10.61
CA ASP A 350 -27.23 -51.24 -11.03
C ASP A 350 -26.05 -51.64 -11.93
N ALA A 351 -25.66 -50.77 -12.87
CA ALA A 351 -24.48 -51.02 -13.70
C ALA A 351 -23.19 -51.07 -12.87
N VAL A 352 -23.04 -50.20 -11.88
CA VAL A 352 -21.89 -50.20 -10.96
C VAL A 352 -21.89 -51.47 -10.10
N ARG A 353 -23.03 -51.84 -9.49
CA ARG A 353 -23.15 -53.08 -8.70
C ARG A 353 -22.90 -54.33 -9.53
N GLY A 354 -23.34 -54.34 -10.78
CA GLY A 354 -23.19 -55.43 -11.72
C GLY A 354 -21.80 -55.53 -12.37
N GLY A 355 -20.91 -54.55 -12.14
CA GLY A 355 -19.58 -54.51 -12.77
C GLY A 355 -19.61 -54.23 -14.28
N THR A 356 -20.71 -53.71 -14.80
CA THR A 356 -20.91 -53.39 -16.23
C THR A 356 -20.84 -51.90 -16.51
N PHE A 357 -20.61 -51.07 -15.49
CA PHE A 357 -20.51 -49.62 -15.65
C PHE A 357 -19.35 -49.22 -16.56
N VAL A 358 -19.67 -48.45 -17.60
CA VAL A 358 -18.70 -47.83 -18.50
C VAL A 358 -18.74 -46.33 -18.24
N ALA A 359 -17.64 -45.79 -17.71
CA ALA A 359 -17.53 -44.37 -17.46
C ALA A 359 -17.46 -43.59 -18.79
N PRO A 360 -18.07 -42.38 -18.86
CA PRO A 360 -17.83 -41.45 -19.95
C PRO A 360 -16.33 -41.16 -20.13
N GLU A 361 -15.86 -41.05 -21.38
CA GLU A 361 -14.45 -40.82 -21.71
C GLU A 361 -13.89 -39.52 -21.11
N ARG A 362 -14.73 -38.49 -20.97
CA ARG A 362 -14.39 -37.20 -20.36
C ARG A 362 -15.42 -36.85 -19.29
N ALA A 363 -14.95 -36.22 -18.21
CA ALA A 363 -15.85 -35.61 -17.23
C ALA A 363 -16.70 -34.53 -17.92
N ALA A 364 -17.96 -34.41 -17.52
CA ALA A 364 -18.83 -33.37 -18.05
C ALA A 364 -18.35 -31.98 -17.60
N PRO A 365 -18.41 -30.95 -18.47
CA PRO A 365 -18.05 -29.60 -18.05
C PRO A 365 -19.03 -29.09 -17.00
N ARG A 366 -18.51 -28.58 -15.89
CA ARG A 366 -19.31 -28.00 -14.80
C ARG A 366 -19.11 -26.50 -14.78
N PRO A 367 -20.07 -25.69 -15.29
CA PRO A 367 -19.89 -24.24 -15.36
C PRO A 367 -19.76 -23.62 -13.96
N ALA A 368 -19.30 -22.37 -13.89
CA ALA A 368 -19.28 -21.59 -12.66
C ALA A 368 -20.66 -21.62 -11.96
N PRO A 369 -20.70 -21.77 -10.61
CA PRO A 369 -19.58 -21.71 -9.67
C PRO A 369 -18.76 -23.01 -9.53
N GLY A 370 -18.91 -23.99 -10.42
CA GLY A 370 -18.06 -25.19 -10.50
C GLY A 370 -16.67 -24.94 -11.14
N PRO A 371 -15.88 -26.00 -11.38
CA PRO A 371 -14.49 -25.90 -11.88
C PRO A 371 -14.35 -25.41 -13.33
N GLY A 372 -15.44 -25.36 -14.11
CA GLY A 372 -15.44 -24.85 -15.47
C GLY A 372 -15.24 -23.34 -15.50
N GLY A 373 -14.27 -22.89 -16.30
CA GLY A 373 -13.90 -21.47 -16.37
C GLY A 373 -12.99 -21.01 -15.23
N VAL A 374 -12.35 -21.93 -14.50
CA VAL A 374 -11.47 -21.61 -13.36
C VAL A 374 -10.41 -20.55 -13.65
N LYS A 375 -9.78 -20.55 -14.85
CA LYS A 375 -8.83 -19.51 -15.25
C LYS A 375 -9.45 -18.11 -15.24
N THR A 376 -10.69 -17.99 -15.70
CA THR A 376 -11.44 -16.72 -15.66
C THR A 376 -11.77 -16.35 -14.21
N ALA A 377 -12.25 -17.29 -13.40
CA ALA A 377 -12.57 -17.04 -12.00
C ALA A 377 -11.34 -16.58 -11.19
N LEU A 378 -10.19 -17.22 -11.39
CA LEU A 378 -8.91 -16.84 -10.78
C LEU A 378 -8.47 -15.45 -11.23
N ARG A 379 -8.58 -15.16 -12.54
CA ARG A 379 -8.31 -13.82 -13.06
C ARG A 379 -9.21 -12.78 -12.40
N ASP A 380 -10.51 -13.03 -12.31
CA ASP A 380 -11.47 -12.12 -11.70
C ASP A 380 -11.20 -11.92 -10.20
N ALA A 381 -10.74 -12.96 -9.49
CA ALA A 381 -10.26 -12.85 -8.11
C ALA A 381 -8.99 -11.98 -8.01
N ARG A 382 -8.01 -12.18 -8.89
CA ARG A 382 -6.81 -11.32 -8.95
C ARG A 382 -7.18 -9.86 -9.24
N LEU A 383 -8.13 -9.62 -10.13
CA LEU A 383 -8.62 -8.27 -10.43
C LEU A 383 -9.33 -7.63 -9.23
N ARG A 384 -10.18 -8.39 -8.51
CA ARG A 384 -10.81 -7.90 -7.28
C ARG A 384 -9.79 -7.56 -6.21
N LEU A 385 -8.80 -8.43 -6.00
CA LEU A 385 -7.74 -8.22 -5.02
C LEU A 385 -6.93 -6.96 -5.33
N ALA A 386 -6.56 -6.78 -6.60
CA ALA A 386 -5.88 -5.58 -7.08
C ALA A 386 -6.74 -4.32 -6.91
N ALA A 387 -8.02 -4.34 -7.33
CA ALA A 387 -8.94 -3.21 -7.18
C ALA A 387 -9.16 -2.82 -5.71
N ARG A 388 -9.19 -3.79 -4.80
CA ARG A 388 -9.33 -3.53 -3.37
C ARG A 388 -8.04 -2.99 -2.76
N SER A 389 -6.89 -3.50 -3.16
CA SER A 389 -5.58 -2.93 -2.81
C SER A 389 -5.46 -1.47 -3.27
N LEU A 390 -5.97 -1.17 -4.47
CA LEU A 390 -6.06 0.18 -5.02
C LEU A 390 -6.86 1.10 -4.09
N ALA A 391 -8.08 0.68 -3.71
CA ALA A 391 -8.99 1.46 -2.87
C ALA A 391 -8.43 1.72 -1.46
N ASP A 392 -7.74 0.75 -0.86
CA ASP A 392 -7.10 0.92 0.45
C ASP A 392 -5.90 1.87 0.38
N THR A 393 -5.10 1.74 -0.67
CA THR A 393 -3.95 2.59 -0.94
C THR A 393 -4.38 4.05 -1.09
N THR A 394 -5.47 4.31 -1.83
CA THR A 394 -5.96 5.67 -2.12
C THR A 394 -6.43 6.46 -0.90
N ARG A 395 -6.76 5.81 0.23
CA ARG A 395 -7.14 6.53 1.46
C ARG A 395 -5.96 6.95 2.33
N ALA A 396 -4.74 6.50 2.01
CA ALA A 396 -3.60 6.68 2.91
C ALA A 396 -3.12 8.13 3.04
N LEU A 397 -3.36 8.98 2.01
CA LEU A 397 -2.81 10.33 1.91
C LEU A 397 -3.88 11.41 1.67
N VAL A 398 -5.15 11.08 1.93
CA VAL A 398 -6.27 12.00 1.71
C VAL A 398 -6.06 13.29 2.51
N GLY A 399 -6.23 14.43 1.83
CA GLY A 399 -6.06 15.76 2.41
C GLY A 399 -4.61 16.24 2.52
N ARG A 400 -3.62 15.46 2.08
CA ARG A 400 -2.21 15.86 2.13
C ARG A 400 -1.83 16.72 0.92
N ASP A 401 -0.88 17.62 1.12
CA ASP A 401 -0.28 18.41 0.05
C ASP A 401 0.98 17.74 -0.52
N LEU A 402 1.28 18.02 -1.79
CA LEU A 402 2.55 17.72 -2.43
C LEU A 402 3.18 19.04 -2.90
N THR A 403 3.72 19.83 -1.97
CA THR A 403 4.42 21.09 -2.30
C THR A 403 5.90 20.87 -2.65
N THR A 404 6.54 19.88 -2.01
CA THR A 404 7.92 19.44 -2.24
C THR A 404 8.02 17.92 -2.10
N LEU A 405 9.03 17.29 -2.71
CA LEU A 405 9.29 15.86 -2.48
C LEU A 405 9.80 15.55 -1.07
N THR A 406 10.40 16.53 -0.40
CA THR A 406 11.04 16.37 0.92
C THR A 406 10.05 16.23 2.07
N THR A 407 8.81 16.68 1.88
CA THR A 407 7.73 16.51 2.85
C THR A 407 7.15 15.10 2.86
N TRP A 408 7.53 14.26 1.88
CA TRP A 408 7.06 12.89 1.71
C TRP A 408 8.17 11.88 2.04
N SER A 409 7.78 10.78 2.67
CA SER A 409 8.69 9.67 2.96
C SER A 409 8.89 8.78 1.73
N ALA A 410 10.00 8.03 1.72
CA ALA A 410 10.27 7.03 0.68
C ALA A 410 9.11 6.03 0.47
N TYR A 411 8.42 5.66 1.56
CA TYR A 411 7.25 4.79 1.51
C TYR A 411 6.10 5.44 0.74
N GLU A 412 5.82 6.72 0.99
CA GLU A 412 4.72 7.44 0.34
C GLU A 412 5.01 7.68 -1.14
N LEU A 413 6.28 7.95 -1.49
CA LEU A 413 6.70 8.02 -2.90
C LEU A 413 6.52 6.66 -3.60
N ARG A 414 6.92 5.54 -2.97
CA ARG A 414 6.66 4.18 -3.49
C ARG A 414 5.17 3.93 -3.68
N LEU A 415 4.34 4.37 -2.74
CA LEU A 415 2.89 4.23 -2.81
C LEU A 415 2.29 4.91 -4.06
N VAL A 416 2.77 6.10 -4.40
CA VAL A 416 2.36 6.80 -5.63
C VAL A 416 2.74 5.98 -6.86
N LEU A 417 3.98 5.48 -6.91
CA LEU A 417 4.43 4.69 -8.04
C LEU A 417 3.62 3.40 -8.17
N ASP A 418 3.42 2.65 -7.08
CA ASP A 418 2.64 1.40 -7.05
C ASP A 418 1.22 1.63 -7.57
N LEU A 419 0.58 2.70 -7.09
CA LEU A 419 -0.75 3.07 -7.55
C LEU A 419 -0.76 3.47 -9.03
N ALA A 420 0.24 4.22 -9.50
CA ALA A 420 0.34 4.65 -10.89
C ALA A 420 0.46 3.47 -11.84
N GLU A 421 1.29 2.48 -11.51
CA GLU A 421 1.43 1.24 -12.27
C GLU A 421 0.14 0.42 -12.26
N GLN A 422 -0.48 0.25 -11.09
CA GLN A 422 -1.77 -0.43 -10.97
C GLN A 422 -2.85 0.23 -11.84
N MET A 423 -2.93 1.57 -11.83
CA MET A 423 -3.88 2.32 -12.66
C MET A 423 -3.55 2.25 -14.15
N LYS A 424 -2.28 2.19 -14.52
CA LYS A 424 -1.84 1.99 -15.91
C LYS A 424 -2.26 0.61 -16.41
N VAL A 425 -2.04 -0.43 -15.62
CA VAL A 425 -2.48 -1.80 -15.90
C VAL A 425 -4.01 -1.89 -15.94
N ALA A 426 -4.71 -1.28 -14.99
CA ALA A 426 -6.16 -1.23 -14.95
C ALA A 426 -6.75 -0.61 -16.21
N GLN A 427 -6.20 0.53 -16.64
CA GLN A 427 -6.62 1.18 -17.87
C GLN A 427 -6.35 0.33 -19.12
N LYS A 428 -5.16 -0.27 -19.23
CA LYS A 428 -4.81 -1.14 -20.37
C LYS A 428 -5.74 -2.34 -20.49
N ASN A 429 -6.23 -2.85 -19.35
CA ASN A 429 -7.11 -4.01 -19.28
C ASN A 429 -8.62 -3.66 -19.25
N GLY A 430 -8.99 -2.39 -19.38
CA GLY A 430 -10.39 -1.96 -19.35
C GLY A 430 -11.09 -2.14 -18.00
N ILE A 431 -10.32 -2.16 -16.92
CA ILE A 431 -10.82 -2.26 -15.54
C ILE A 431 -11.31 -0.87 -15.13
N ASP A 432 -12.55 -0.78 -14.64
CA ASP A 432 -13.10 0.47 -14.12
C ASP A 432 -12.30 0.92 -12.90
N HIS A 433 -11.83 2.17 -12.94
CA HIS A 433 -11.04 2.80 -11.89
C HIS A 433 -11.44 4.27 -11.73
N ARG A 434 -12.74 4.56 -11.91
CA ARG A 434 -13.31 5.88 -11.63
C ARG A 434 -13.45 6.10 -10.13
N LEU A 435 -12.36 6.56 -9.51
CA LEU A 435 -12.26 6.72 -8.06
C LEU A 435 -12.74 8.08 -7.55
N LEU A 436 -12.86 9.09 -8.41
CA LEU A 436 -13.22 10.46 -8.04
C LEU A 436 -14.51 10.94 -8.75
N PRO A 437 -15.61 10.17 -8.75
CA PRO A 437 -16.83 10.53 -9.47
C PRO A 437 -17.40 11.86 -8.97
N GLY A 438 -17.48 12.85 -9.86
CA GLY A 438 -18.06 14.16 -9.56
C GLY A 438 -17.15 15.15 -8.82
N ARG A 439 -15.88 14.78 -8.56
CA ARG A 439 -14.87 15.69 -7.98
C ARG A 439 -14.34 16.68 -9.01
N THR A 440 -13.92 17.86 -8.56
CA THR A 440 -13.43 18.95 -9.41
C THR A 440 -12.00 19.38 -9.07
N LEU A 441 -11.11 19.31 -10.06
CA LEU A 441 -9.71 19.74 -9.97
C LEU A 441 -9.52 21.15 -10.57
N GLY A 442 -8.97 22.09 -9.81
CA GLY A 442 -8.49 23.36 -10.38
C GLY A 442 -7.04 23.26 -10.86
N LEU A 443 -6.79 23.63 -12.10
CA LEU A 443 -5.45 23.70 -12.67
C LEU A 443 -5.01 25.17 -12.76
N LEU A 444 -4.22 25.61 -11.78
CA LEU A 444 -3.75 26.99 -11.66
C LEU A 444 -2.42 27.19 -12.40
N PHE A 445 -2.40 28.03 -13.42
CA PHE A 445 -1.22 28.29 -14.25
C PHE A 445 -0.85 29.77 -14.27
N ALA A 446 0.40 30.08 -13.90
CA ALA A 446 0.99 31.39 -14.20
C ALA A 446 1.58 31.49 -15.60
N ARG A 447 2.04 30.36 -16.16
CA ARG A 447 2.53 30.26 -17.54
C ARG A 447 1.86 29.08 -18.24
N PRO A 448 1.46 29.21 -19.51
CA PRO A 448 0.80 28.13 -20.25
C PRO A 448 1.66 26.86 -20.32
N SER A 449 1.05 25.68 -20.15
CA SER A 449 1.70 24.38 -20.38
C SER A 449 0.72 23.36 -20.95
N THR A 450 0.92 22.97 -22.21
CA THR A 450 0.02 22.01 -22.89
C THR A 450 0.08 20.64 -22.26
N ARG A 451 1.28 20.07 -22.06
CA ARG A 451 1.41 18.70 -21.54
C ARG A 451 0.87 18.57 -20.13
N THR A 452 1.26 19.47 -19.22
CA THR A 452 0.78 19.43 -17.83
C THR A 452 -0.73 19.61 -17.75
N ARG A 453 -1.30 20.57 -18.49
CA ARG A 453 -2.75 20.80 -18.51
C ARG A 453 -3.52 19.59 -19.04
N VAL A 454 -3.08 19.04 -20.18
CA VAL A 454 -3.77 17.91 -20.82
C VAL A 454 -3.63 16.64 -19.97
N SER A 455 -2.45 16.35 -19.42
CA SER A 455 -2.24 15.14 -18.61
C SER A 455 -3.09 15.15 -17.34
N PHE A 456 -3.15 16.28 -16.62
CA PHE A 456 -4.01 16.40 -15.42
C PHE A 456 -5.50 16.36 -15.75
N ALA A 457 -5.93 17.05 -16.81
CA ALA A 457 -7.34 17.05 -17.21
C ALA A 457 -7.81 15.64 -17.61
N VAL A 458 -7.00 14.92 -18.39
CA VAL A 458 -7.29 13.53 -18.77
C VAL A 458 -7.20 12.60 -17.56
N ALA A 459 -6.26 12.81 -16.63
CA ALA A 459 -6.19 12.05 -15.38
C ALA A 459 -7.50 12.17 -14.60
N MET A 460 -7.99 13.39 -14.40
CA MET A 460 -9.22 13.65 -13.65
C MET A 460 -10.45 13.05 -14.33
N GLU A 461 -10.55 13.18 -15.66
CA GLU A 461 -11.65 12.60 -16.44
C GLU A 461 -11.66 11.06 -16.34
N GLN A 462 -10.50 10.41 -16.41
CA GLN A 462 -10.39 8.95 -16.27
C GLN A 462 -10.76 8.46 -14.87
N LEU A 463 -10.57 9.30 -13.85
CA LEU A 463 -11.01 9.04 -12.49
C LEU A 463 -12.50 9.34 -12.28
N GLY A 464 -13.21 9.87 -13.29
CA GLY A 464 -14.65 10.19 -13.22
C GLY A 464 -14.97 11.59 -12.70
N GLY A 465 -13.95 12.44 -12.53
CA GLY A 465 -14.08 13.83 -12.12
C GLY A 465 -14.05 14.81 -13.29
N SER A 466 -13.86 16.09 -12.99
CA SER A 466 -13.73 17.17 -13.98
C SER A 466 -12.61 18.12 -13.61
N ALA A 467 -11.98 18.76 -14.61
CA ALA A 467 -10.90 19.72 -14.37
C ALA A 467 -11.24 21.10 -14.97
N ILE A 468 -10.91 22.16 -14.24
CA ILE A 468 -11.08 23.56 -14.65
C ILE A 468 -9.71 24.21 -14.74
N THR A 469 -9.38 24.79 -15.90
CA THR A 469 -8.12 25.54 -16.07
C THR A 469 -8.30 26.99 -15.63
N LEU A 470 -7.42 27.47 -14.76
CA LEU A 470 -7.42 28.80 -14.17
C LEU A 470 -6.08 29.48 -14.50
N ASN A 471 -6.06 30.46 -15.40
CA ASN A 471 -4.85 31.23 -15.69
C ASN A 471 -4.78 32.44 -14.74
N THR A 472 -3.65 32.65 -14.07
CA THR A 472 -3.53 33.72 -13.06
C THR A 472 -3.76 35.11 -13.64
N SER A 473 -3.44 35.32 -14.92
CA SER A 473 -3.72 36.57 -15.66
C SER A 473 -5.21 36.88 -15.81
N GLU A 474 -6.08 35.88 -15.66
CA GLU A 474 -7.54 36.00 -15.77
C GLU A 474 -8.22 36.05 -14.39
N LEU A 475 -7.48 35.76 -13.31
CA LEU A 475 -7.98 35.75 -11.93
C LEU A 475 -7.90 37.12 -11.25
N GLN A 476 -8.66 37.29 -10.16
CA GLN A 476 -8.58 38.50 -9.31
C GLN A 476 -7.21 38.67 -8.65
N LEU A 477 -6.42 37.59 -8.57
CA LEU A 477 -5.02 37.62 -8.14
C LEU A 477 -4.18 38.60 -8.98
N SER A 478 -4.44 38.70 -10.29
CA SER A 478 -3.83 39.73 -11.17
C SER A 478 -4.30 41.16 -10.90
N ARG A 479 -5.38 41.33 -10.13
CA ARG A 479 -6.01 42.60 -9.77
C ARG A 479 -5.78 42.99 -8.31
N GLY A 480 -4.93 42.25 -7.59
CA GLY A 480 -4.51 42.55 -6.22
C GLY A 480 -5.21 41.74 -5.11
N GLU A 481 -5.95 40.67 -5.44
CA GLU A 481 -6.41 39.71 -4.43
C GLU A 481 -5.21 38.99 -3.79
N SER A 482 -5.29 38.74 -2.48
CA SER A 482 -4.25 38.03 -1.73
C SER A 482 -4.25 36.53 -2.07
N ILE A 483 -3.09 35.87 -1.98
CA ILE A 483 -2.97 34.43 -2.24
C ILE A 483 -3.82 33.65 -1.22
N GLU A 484 -3.86 34.13 0.02
CA GLU A 484 -4.59 33.53 1.13
C GLU A 484 -6.10 33.56 0.90
N ASP A 485 -6.64 34.67 0.38
CA ASP A 485 -8.07 34.78 0.08
C ASP A 485 -8.44 33.93 -1.14
N THR A 486 -7.60 33.94 -2.19
CA THR A 486 -7.79 33.04 -3.33
C THR A 486 -7.78 31.57 -2.90
N ALA A 487 -6.85 31.16 -2.02
CA ALA A 487 -6.78 29.79 -1.49
C ALA A 487 -8.07 29.39 -0.77
N ARG A 488 -8.57 30.23 0.14
CA ARG A 488 -9.80 29.98 0.91
C ARG A 488 -11.04 29.91 0.01
N ILE A 489 -11.15 30.80 -0.96
CA ILE A 489 -12.29 30.84 -1.90
C ILE A 489 -12.29 29.62 -2.80
N LEU A 490 -11.15 29.30 -3.43
CA LEU A 490 -11.03 28.14 -4.32
C LEU A 490 -11.26 26.83 -3.56
N SER A 491 -10.84 26.73 -2.30
CA SER A 491 -11.11 25.58 -1.44
C SER A 491 -12.60 25.33 -1.19
N GLY A 492 -13.45 26.36 -1.31
CA GLY A 492 -14.90 26.22 -1.20
C GLY A 492 -15.59 25.73 -2.47
N TYR A 493 -14.89 25.71 -3.61
CA TYR A 493 -15.46 25.37 -4.93
C TYR A 493 -14.88 24.11 -5.55
N LEU A 494 -13.65 23.74 -5.17
CA LEU A 494 -12.87 22.67 -5.78
C LEU A 494 -12.57 21.59 -4.75
N ASP A 495 -12.21 20.40 -5.21
CA ASP A 495 -11.79 19.29 -4.36
C ASP A 495 -10.25 19.14 -4.30
N ALA A 496 -9.52 19.73 -5.26
CA ALA A 496 -8.06 19.83 -5.25
C ALA A 496 -7.53 20.95 -6.17
N LEU A 497 -6.28 21.34 -5.96
CA LEU A 497 -5.53 22.28 -6.80
C LEU A 497 -4.24 21.64 -7.33
N ALA A 498 -4.01 21.69 -8.64
CA ALA A 498 -2.68 21.47 -9.21
C ALA A 498 -2.13 22.82 -9.70
N VAL A 499 -0.98 23.21 -9.17
CA VAL A 499 -0.47 24.59 -9.27
C VAL A 499 0.87 24.62 -9.97
N ARG A 500 0.98 25.46 -11.00
CA ARG A 500 2.22 25.74 -11.72
C ARG A 500 2.54 27.22 -11.59
N TRP A 501 3.47 27.55 -10.70
CA TRP A 501 3.85 28.91 -10.30
C TRP A 501 5.37 29.04 -10.18
N PRO A 502 6.00 30.18 -10.48
CA PRO A 502 7.45 30.33 -10.31
C PRO A 502 7.91 30.20 -8.83
N SER A 503 7.26 30.92 -7.92
CA SER A 503 7.67 31.04 -6.51
C SER A 503 7.22 29.84 -5.67
N GLN A 504 8.16 29.13 -5.06
CA GLN A 504 7.90 28.08 -4.07
C GLN A 504 7.23 28.65 -2.81
N ALA A 505 7.63 29.84 -2.36
CA ALA A 505 7.05 30.49 -1.18
C ALA A 505 5.57 30.88 -1.39
N ASP A 506 5.20 31.29 -2.61
CA ASP A 506 3.81 31.62 -2.95
C ASP A 506 2.95 30.35 -2.96
N LEU A 507 3.50 29.24 -3.45
CA LEU A 507 2.86 27.93 -3.40
C LEU A 507 2.63 27.47 -1.95
N GLU A 508 3.62 27.62 -1.06
CA GLU A 508 3.50 27.27 0.35
C GLU A 508 2.48 28.15 1.08
N THR A 509 2.44 29.44 0.74
CA THR A 509 1.42 30.37 1.25
C THR A 509 0.02 29.96 0.81
N LEU A 510 -0.16 29.54 -0.45
CA LEU A 510 -1.43 29.00 -0.95
C LEU A 510 -1.82 27.72 -0.20
N SER A 511 -0.89 26.76 -0.08
CA SER A 511 -1.09 25.46 0.58
C SER A 511 -1.55 25.63 2.03
N SER A 512 -0.85 26.47 2.81
CA SER A 512 -1.16 26.69 4.24
C SER A 512 -2.52 27.32 4.50
N HIS A 513 -3.16 27.90 3.49
CA HIS A 513 -4.47 28.54 3.58
C HIS A 513 -5.58 27.79 2.84
N ALA A 514 -5.22 26.75 2.08
CA ALA A 514 -6.18 25.87 1.41
C ALA A 514 -6.73 24.84 2.41
N SER A 515 -8.02 24.50 2.28
CA SER A 515 -8.61 23.38 3.02
C SER A 515 -8.74 22.11 2.17
N ILE A 516 -8.14 22.12 0.98
CA ILE A 516 -8.12 21.04 -0.01
C ILE A 516 -6.68 20.78 -0.44
N PRO A 517 -6.34 19.58 -0.93
CA PRO A 517 -5.00 19.22 -1.37
C PRO A 517 -4.44 20.17 -2.45
N VAL A 518 -3.18 20.57 -2.27
CA VAL A 518 -2.40 21.34 -3.25
C VAL A 518 -1.23 20.51 -3.79
N ILE A 519 -1.17 20.40 -5.12
CA ILE A 519 -0.17 19.62 -5.86
C ILE A 519 0.74 20.59 -6.63
N ASN A 520 2.05 20.54 -6.35
CA ASN A 520 3.06 21.25 -7.11
C ASN A 520 3.23 20.62 -8.51
N ALA A 521 2.70 21.29 -9.52
CA ALA A 521 2.82 20.91 -10.92
C ALA A 521 4.05 21.53 -11.61
N LEU A 522 4.73 22.49 -10.97
CA LEU A 522 6.11 22.99 -11.20
C LEU A 522 6.29 24.31 -10.44
N THR A 523 7.44 24.45 -9.76
CA THR A 523 8.05 25.71 -9.30
C THR A 523 9.45 25.88 -9.88
N ASP A 524 10.05 27.07 -9.71
CA ASP A 524 11.44 27.30 -10.13
C ASP A 524 12.45 26.47 -9.30
N ASP A 525 12.00 25.92 -8.16
CA ASP A 525 12.80 25.09 -7.26
C ASP A 525 12.59 23.58 -7.48
N GLU A 526 11.34 23.12 -7.69
CA GLU A 526 11.02 21.69 -7.82
C GLU A 526 9.94 21.40 -8.90
N HIS A 527 10.06 20.23 -9.53
CA HIS A 527 9.05 19.65 -10.41
C HIS A 527 8.68 18.20 -9.98
N PRO A 528 7.99 18.02 -8.83
CA PRO A 528 7.80 16.69 -8.22
C PRO A 528 7.00 15.72 -9.11
N CYS A 529 5.97 16.22 -9.80
CA CYS A 529 5.18 15.41 -10.72
C CYS A 529 6.02 14.85 -11.89
N GLN A 530 7.05 15.58 -12.34
CA GLN A 530 7.94 15.11 -13.39
C GLN A 530 8.88 14.03 -12.84
N ALA A 531 9.54 14.30 -11.71
CA ALA A 531 10.46 13.35 -11.08
C ALA A 531 9.79 12.01 -10.71
N LEU A 532 8.52 12.03 -10.28
CA LEU A 532 7.76 10.81 -10.04
C LEU A 532 7.45 10.03 -11.33
N ALA A 533 7.19 10.72 -12.45
CA ALA A 533 7.03 10.08 -13.76
C ALA A 533 8.35 9.47 -14.26
N ASP A 534 9.45 10.15 -13.97
CA ASP A 534 10.81 9.69 -14.26
C ASP A 534 11.09 8.40 -13.48
N ALA A 535 10.83 8.41 -12.17
CA ALA A 535 10.99 7.25 -11.31
C ALA A 535 10.11 6.07 -11.75
N LEU A 536 8.83 6.30 -12.10
CA LEU A 536 7.96 5.25 -12.64
C LEU A 536 8.57 4.62 -13.90
N THR A 537 9.14 5.43 -14.79
CA THR A 537 9.75 4.95 -16.03
C THR A 537 10.99 4.11 -15.76
N ILE A 538 11.85 4.54 -14.84
CA ILE A 538 13.02 3.78 -14.41
C ILE A 538 12.58 2.43 -13.82
N ARG A 539 11.58 2.44 -12.94
CA ARG A 539 11.03 1.22 -12.34
C ARG A 539 10.49 0.25 -13.39
N GLU A 540 9.74 0.74 -14.38
CA GLU A 540 9.21 -0.11 -15.46
C GLU A 540 10.31 -0.73 -16.33
N ARG A 541 11.48 -0.08 -16.43
CA ARG A 541 12.61 -0.58 -17.25
C ARG A 541 13.51 -1.55 -16.49
N PHE A 542 13.67 -1.38 -15.18
CA PHE A 542 14.64 -2.14 -14.38
C PHE A 542 14.02 -2.95 -13.23
N GLY A 543 12.70 -2.87 -13.04
CA GLY A 543 11.94 -3.56 -11.97
C GLY A 543 11.88 -2.79 -10.65
N ASP A 544 12.98 -2.14 -10.25
CA ASP A 544 13.07 -1.24 -9.08
C ASP A 544 14.07 -0.11 -9.37
N LEU A 545 14.13 0.92 -8.52
CA LEU A 545 15.17 1.96 -8.56
C LEU A 545 16.38 1.62 -7.69
N ALA A 546 16.20 0.74 -6.69
CA ALA A 546 17.26 0.38 -5.76
C ALA A 546 18.48 -0.20 -6.50
N GLY A 547 19.63 0.50 -6.42
CA GLY A 547 20.87 0.10 -7.09
C GLY A 547 20.95 0.43 -8.59
N VAL A 548 19.97 1.13 -9.15
CA VAL A 548 20.07 1.71 -10.50
C VAL A 548 20.92 2.99 -10.42
N ARG A 549 21.86 3.14 -11.35
CA ARG A 549 22.71 4.32 -11.47
C ARG A 549 22.17 5.26 -12.54
N VAL A 550 21.80 6.47 -12.10
CA VAL A 550 21.16 7.50 -12.90
C VAL A 550 22.13 8.65 -13.11
N ALA A 551 22.52 8.91 -14.35
CA ALA A 551 23.34 10.04 -14.75
C ALA A 551 22.45 11.17 -15.28
N TYR A 552 22.53 12.35 -14.65
CA TYR A 552 21.97 13.59 -15.18
C TYR A 552 23.08 14.41 -15.84
N VAL A 553 22.86 14.90 -17.06
CA VAL A 553 23.84 15.71 -17.80
C VAL A 553 23.16 17.00 -18.27
N GLY A 554 23.67 18.14 -17.84
CA GLY A 554 23.13 19.45 -18.25
C GLY A 554 22.95 20.41 -17.09
N ASP A 555 21.75 20.99 -16.97
CA ASP A 555 21.48 22.12 -16.07
C ASP A 555 21.00 21.64 -14.70
N GLY A 556 21.61 22.13 -13.61
CA GLY A 556 21.19 21.84 -12.23
C GLY A 556 19.87 22.52 -11.82
N ASN A 557 18.89 22.60 -12.73
CA ASN A 557 17.61 23.26 -12.55
C ASN A 557 16.65 22.45 -11.65
N ASN A 558 15.40 22.91 -11.55
CA ASN A 558 14.32 22.24 -10.81
C ASN A 558 14.07 20.78 -11.23
N VAL A 559 14.26 20.42 -12.50
CA VAL A 559 14.13 19.04 -12.98
C VAL A 559 15.27 18.19 -12.41
N CYS A 560 16.51 18.67 -12.49
CA CYS A 560 17.65 18.00 -11.85
C CYS A 560 17.45 17.86 -10.34
N ALA A 561 17.04 18.94 -9.67
CA ALA A 561 16.81 18.95 -8.21
C ALA A 561 15.77 17.92 -7.79
N SER A 562 14.61 17.87 -8.45
CA SER A 562 13.58 16.90 -8.13
C SER A 562 13.97 15.46 -8.49
N LEU A 563 14.69 15.26 -9.60
CA LEU A 563 15.19 13.93 -9.98
C LEU A 563 16.15 13.37 -8.92
N LEU A 564 17.09 14.20 -8.43
CA LEU A 564 18.02 13.85 -7.36
C LEU A 564 17.29 13.38 -6.10
N ILE A 565 16.28 14.13 -5.65
CA ILE A 565 15.52 13.82 -4.44
C ILE A 565 14.72 12.53 -4.62
N ALA A 566 13.95 12.41 -5.71
CA ALA A 566 13.08 11.25 -5.94
C ALA A 566 13.89 9.95 -6.11
N CYS A 567 14.95 9.99 -6.93
CA CYS A 567 15.79 8.82 -7.18
C CYS A 567 16.52 8.37 -5.90
N SER A 568 17.06 9.32 -5.12
CA SER A 568 17.74 9.02 -3.85
C SER A 568 16.77 8.43 -2.82
N ALA A 569 15.56 9.00 -2.69
CA ALA A 569 14.51 8.47 -1.80
C ALA A 569 14.08 7.06 -2.16
N LEU A 570 14.23 6.66 -3.42
CA LEU A 570 13.86 5.33 -3.92
C LEU A 570 15.05 4.36 -4.01
N GLY A 571 16.25 4.80 -3.64
CA GLY A 571 17.45 3.96 -3.52
C GLY A 571 18.33 3.87 -4.77
N ALA A 572 18.12 4.75 -5.76
CA ALA A 572 19.01 4.87 -6.91
C ALA A 572 20.27 5.67 -6.55
N GLU A 573 21.40 5.34 -7.19
CA GLU A 573 22.62 6.14 -7.17
C GLU A 573 22.50 7.25 -8.21
N VAL A 574 22.77 8.51 -7.84
CA VAL A 574 22.61 9.63 -8.76
C VAL A 574 23.95 10.34 -8.97
N VAL A 575 24.34 10.48 -10.23
CA VAL A 575 25.52 11.23 -10.65
C VAL A 575 25.07 12.38 -11.53
N CYS A 576 25.49 13.60 -11.21
CA CYS A 576 25.11 14.79 -11.97
C CYS A 576 26.35 15.46 -12.57
N ALA A 577 26.37 15.58 -13.89
CA ALA A 577 27.34 16.37 -14.66
C ALA A 577 26.73 17.71 -15.07
N THR A 578 27.26 18.80 -14.50
CA THR A 578 26.87 20.16 -14.88
C THR A 578 28.08 20.98 -15.31
N PRO A 579 27.91 21.99 -16.18
CA PRO A 579 28.92 23.03 -16.34
C PRO A 579 29.15 23.73 -15.00
N ARG A 580 30.35 24.31 -14.82
CA ARG A 580 30.69 25.01 -13.58
C ARG A 580 29.80 26.23 -13.38
N GLY A 581 29.20 26.36 -12.20
CA GLY A 581 28.26 27.43 -11.86
C GLY A 581 26.80 27.13 -12.20
N TYR A 582 26.53 25.92 -12.71
CA TYR A 582 25.18 25.41 -13.01
C TYR A 582 24.85 24.18 -12.16
N GLU A 583 25.56 23.97 -11.05
CA GLU A 583 25.31 22.86 -10.12
C GLU A 583 23.93 22.99 -9.46
N PRO A 584 23.27 21.86 -9.13
CA PRO A 584 22.01 21.89 -8.38
C PRO A 584 22.18 22.55 -7.02
N GLY A 585 21.13 23.26 -6.57
CA GLY A 585 21.16 23.99 -5.31
C GLY A 585 21.51 23.10 -4.09
N PRO A 586 22.21 23.64 -3.07
CA PRO A 586 22.64 22.87 -1.91
C PRO A 586 21.48 22.27 -1.11
N GLY A 587 20.29 22.87 -1.17
CA GLY A 587 19.08 22.32 -0.55
C GLY A 587 18.66 20.98 -1.16
N ALA A 588 18.68 20.86 -2.49
CA ALA A 588 18.31 19.63 -3.18
C ALA A 588 19.32 18.50 -2.92
N ILE A 589 20.62 18.83 -2.90
CA ILE A 589 21.69 17.89 -2.55
C ILE A 589 21.52 17.41 -1.10
N GLY A 590 21.31 18.34 -0.16
CA GLY A 590 21.09 18.01 1.24
C GLY A 590 19.86 17.11 1.45
N ALA A 591 18.78 17.39 0.74
CA ALA A 591 17.56 16.59 0.76
C ALA A 591 17.79 15.16 0.23
N ALA A 592 18.47 15.02 -0.91
CA ALA A 592 18.83 13.71 -1.47
C ALA A 592 19.70 12.88 -0.50
N CYS A 593 20.71 13.52 0.11
CA CYS A 593 21.56 12.89 1.13
C CYS A 593 20.78 12.50 2.40
N ALA A 594 19.76 13.28 2.81
CA ALA A 594 18.93 12.98 3.97
C ALA A 594 18.10 11.70 3.80
N PHE A 595 17.78 11.33 2.56
CA PHE A 595 17.18 10.03 2.23
C PHE A 595 18.19 8.87 2.19
N GLY A 596 19.48 9.14 2.40
CA GLY A 596 20.55 8.15 2.36
C GLY A 596 21.13 7.89 0.97
N GLY A 597 20.80 8.72 -0.03
CA GLY A 597 21.36 8.61 -1.37
C GLY A 597 22.80 9.11 -1.45
N ASP A 598 23.62 8.44 -2.27
CA ASP A 598 24.95 8.92 -2.65
C ASP A 598 24.83 9.78 -3.91
N VAL A 599 25.01 11.09 -3.75
CA VAL A 599 24.96 12.08 -4.84
C VAL A 599 26.37 12.48 -5.23
N THR A 600 26.78 12.12 -6.44
CA THR A 600 28.08 12.53 -6.99
C THR A 600 27.91 13.68 -7.97
N LEU A 601 28.64 14.78 -7.75
CA LEU A 601 28.70 15.90 -8.70
C LEU A 601 30.01 15.87 -9.47
N THR A 602 29.95 16.15 -10.77
CA THR A 602 31.11 16.25 -11.66
C THR A 602 30.89 17.35 -12.70
N ASN A 603 31.98 17.81 -13.33
CA ASN A 603 31.91 18.67 -14.52
C ASN A 603 32.33 17.91 -15.80
N ASP A 604 32.41 16.57 -15.74
CA ASP A 604 32.74 15.71 -16.86
C ASP A 604 31.55 14.78 -17.19
N PRO A 605 30.85 15.02 -18.31
CA PRO A 605 29.75 14.18 -18.77
C PRO A 605 30.13 12.70 -18.95
N TYR A 606 31.33 12.40 -19.45
CA TYR A 606 31.77 11.03 -19.67
C TYR A 606 31.97 10.29 -18.35
N ALA A 607 32.51 10.98 -17.33
CA ALA A 607 32.61 10.42 -15.98
C ALA A 607 31.24 10.16 -15.36
N ALA A 608 30.24 11.01 -15.62
CA ALA A 608 28.89 10.82 -15.08
C ALA A 608 28.16 9.63 -15.71
N VAL A 609 28.20 9.51 -17.04
CA VAL A 609 27.48 8.43 -17.73
C VAL A 609 28.16 7.07 -17.60
N SER A 610 29.46 7.02 -17.29
CA SER A 610 30.24 5.77 -17.20
C SER A 610 29.57 4.73 -16.30
N GLY A 611 29.00 3.68 -16.89
CA GLY A 611 28.30 2.60 -16.18
C GLY A 611 26.91 2.97 -15.62
N ALA A 612 26.34 4.11 -16.03
CA ALA A 612 24.96 4.47 -15.72
C ALA A 612 23.98 3.68 -16.59
N GLN A 613 22.91 3.16 -15.99
CA GLN A 613 21.81 2.51 -16.72
C GLN A 613 20.76 3.53 -17.20
N VAL A 614 20.76 4.74 -16.66
CA VAL A 614 19.86 5.82 -17.09
C VAL A 614 20.68 7.06 -17.38
N VAL A 615 20.50 7.64 -18.56
CA VAL A 615 21.07 8.96 -18.93
C VAL A 615 19.92 9.93 -19.12
N TYR A 616 19.91 11.02 -18.35
CA TYR A 616 18.88 12.05 -18.35
C TYR A 616 19.49 13.39 -18.76
N THR A 617 18.81 14.14 -19.63
CA THR A 617 19.11 15.55 -19.87
C THR A 617 17.82 16.37 -19.98
N ASP A 618 17.95 17.69 -19.85
CA ASP A 618 16.86 18.65 -19.99
C ASP A 618 17.35 19.88 -20.76
N VAL A 619 16.41 20.73 -21.17
CA VAL A 619 16.68 21.95 -21.93
C VAL A 619 17.73 22.83 -21.25
N TRP A 620 18.73 23.24 -22.01
CA TRP A 620 19.79 24.13 -21.49
C TRP A 620 19.30 25.55 -21.25
N THR A 621 18.27 26.00 -21.97
CA THR A 621 17.66 27.32 -21.83
C THR A 621 16.19 27.17 -21.53
N SER A 622 15.79 27.49 -20.30
CA SER A 622 14.40 27.37 -19.85
C SER A 622 13.59 28.62 -20.24
N MET A 623 12.26 28.55 -20.08
CA MET A 623 11.38 29.70 -20.26
C MET A 623 11.72 30.78 -19.23
N GLY A 624 12.22 31.93 -19.69
CA GLY A 624 12.63 33.07 -18.85
C GLY A 624 14.11 33.45 -18.97
N ASP A 625 14.92 32.61 -19.60
CA ASP A 625 16.38 32.83 -19.78
C ASP A 625 16.74 33.42 -21.15
N GLU A 626 15.80 34.07 -21.83
CA GLU A 626 15.96 34.56 -23.21
C GLU A 626 17.16 35.50 -23.37
N ASP A 627 17.41 36.36 -22.36
CA ASP A 627 18.53 37.30 -22.32
C ASP A 627 19.89 36.64 -22.06
N ALA A 628 19.91 35.38 -21.59
CA ALA A 628 21.11 34.61 -21.25
C ALA A 628 21.37 33.44 -22.21
N ALA A 629 20.50 33.21 -23.20
CA ALA A 629 20.51 32.03 -24.06
C ALA A 629 21.85 31.80 -24.77
N GLU A 630 22.45 32.86 -25.36
CA GLU A 630 23.74 32.75 -26.04
C GLU A 630 24.89 32.34 -25.10
N ARG A 631 24.90 32.87 -23.86
CA ARG A 631 25.91 32.51 -22.86
C ARG A 631 25.76 31.06 -22.43
N ARG A 632 24.52 30.63 -22.18
CA ARG A 632 24.21 29.25 -21.76
C ARG A 632 24.60 28.24 -22.85
N LEU A 633 24.27 28.50 -24.11
CA LEU A 633 24.72 27.64 -25.22
C LEU A 633 26.25 27.47 -25.25
N ALA A 634 27.00 28.53 -24.97
CA ALA A 634 28.46 28.46 -24.89
C ALA A 634 28.94 27.65 -23.66
N ASP A 635 28.38 27.90 -22.48
CA ASP A 635 28.77 27.23 -21.23
C ASP A 635 28.45 25.71 -21.26
N PHE A 636 27.38 25.33 -21.94
CA PHE A 636 26.91 23.94 -22.04
C PHE A 636 27.53 23.16 -23.20
N THR A 637 28.40 23.79 -23.98
CA THR A 637 29.11 23.09 -25.06
C THR A 637 29.89 21.90 -24.49
N GLY A 638 29.56 20.69 -24.97
CA GLY A 638 30.15 19.43 -24.48
C GLY A 638 29.27 18.66 -23.48
N PHE A 639 28.16 19.23 -23.02
CA PHE A 639 27.19 18.57 -22.12
C PHE A 639 25.95 18.01 -22.86
N GLY A 640 26.03 17.87 -24.18
CA GLY A 640 24.95 17.30 -25.00
C GLY A 640 24.98 15.78 -24.98
N VAL A 641 23.79 15.16 -24.93
CA VAL A 641 23.63 13.71 -25.00
C VAL A 641 23.54 13.28 -26.46
N ASP A 642 24.68 12.86 -27.01
CA ASP A 642 24.81 12.27 -28.34
C ASP A 642 25.10 10.75 -28.26
N ALA A 643 25.17 10.11 -29.44
CA ALA A 643 25.45 8.68 -29.52
C ALA A 643 26.83 8.31 -28.94
N GLY A 644 27.80 9.22 -28.98
CA GLY A 644 29.14 9.00 -28.43
C GLY A 644 29.13 9.00 -26.91
N LEU A 645 28.42 9.94 -26.29
CA LEU A 645 28.23 9.99 -24.84
C LEU A 645 27.41 8.79 -24.35
N LEU A 646 26.32 8.45 -25.06
CA LEU A 646 25.49 7.29 -24.71
C LEU A 646 26.27 5.97 -24.79
N ALA A 647 27.19 5.83 -25.75
CA ALA A 647 28.05 4.65 -25.88
C ALA A 647 29.05 4.48 -24.72
N ALA A 648 29.27 5.51 -23.90
CA ALA A 648 30.07 5.41 -22.67
C ALA A 648 29.24 4.96 -21.45
N ALA A 649 27.90 4.88 -21.57
CA ALA A 649 27.01 4.37 -20.54
C ALA A 649 26.99 2.84 -20.50
N ALA A 650 26.13 2.24 -19.67
CA ALA A 650 25.92 0.80 -19.69
C ALA A 650 25.35 0.33 -21.05
N ASP A 651 25.64 -0.91 -21.46
CA ASP A 651 25.19 -1.46 -22.75
C ASP A 651 23.64 -1.49 -22.88
N ASP A 652 22.95 -1.61 -21.75
CA ASP A 652 21.48 -1.62 -21.63
C ASP A 652 20.90 -0.26 -21.18
N ALA A 653 21.70 0.81 -21.25
CA ALA A 653 21.29 2.13 -20.79
C ALA A 653 20.08 2.66 -21.58
N VAL A 654 19.23 3.41 -20.87
CA VAL A 654 18.06 4.09 -21.45
C VAL A 654 18.18 5.60 -21.29
N VAL A 655 17.59 6.34 -22.23
CA VAL A 655 17.64 7.82 -22.25
C VAL A 655 16.29 8.43 -21.89
N LEU A 656 16.31 9.41 -20.98
CA LEU A 656 15.16 10.18 -20.51
C LEU A 656 15.33 11.67 -20.80
N HIS A 657 14.20 12.35 -21.03
CA HIS A 657 14.12 13.78 -21.31
C HIS A 657 12.69 14.30 -21.08
N CYS A 658 12.50 15.34 -20.26
CA CYS A 658 11.16 15.79 -19.85
C CYS A 658 10.33 16.48 -20.95
N LEU A 659 11.00 16.82 -22.06
CA LEU A 659 10.53 17.54 -23.25
C LEU A 659 10.09 18.98 -22.93
N PRO A 660 9.82 19.85 -23.93
CA PRO A 660 10.25 19.73 -25.32
C PRO A 660 11.78 19.66 -25.38
N ALA A 661 12.33 18.97 -26.39
CA ALA A 661 13.77 18.90 -26.59
C ALA A 661 14.18 19.80 -27.77
N HIS A 662 15.29 20.50 -27.64
CA HIS A 662 16.01 21.18 -28.72
C HIS A 662 17.05 20.22 -29.30
N ILE A 663 16.71 19.65 -30.45
CA ILE A 663 17.55 18.66 -31.12
C ILE A 663 18.83 19.33 -31.62
N GLY A 664 19.98 18.77 -31.22
CA GLY A 664 21.30 19.29 -31.57
C GLY A 664 21.90 20.23 -30.52
N GLU A 665 21.13 20.57 -29.47
CA GLU A 665 21.62 21.22 -28.26
C GLU A 665 21.80 20.14 -27.18
N GLU A 666 20.85 19.99 -26.27
CA GLU A 666 20.96 19.05 -25.14
C GLU A 666 20.90 17.58 -25.54
N ILE A 667 20.28 17.25 -26.68
CA ILE A 667 20.12 15.87 -27.12
C ILE A 667 20.17 15.76 -28.64
N SER A 668 20.87 14.75 -29.15
CA SER A 668 20.89 14.45 -30.58
C SER A 668 19.60 13.76 -31.04
N GLY A 669 19.24 13.94 -32.31
CA GLY A 669 18.07 13.27 -32.89
C GLY A 669 18.20 11.74 -32.92
N GLU A 670 19.41 11.23 -33.13
CA GLU A 670 19.69 9.78 -33.11
C GLU A 670 19.39 9.17 -31.74
N VAL A 671 19.77 9.86 -30.66
CA VAL A 671 19.48 9.39 -29.29
C VAL A 671 18.00 9.54 -28.95
N LEU A 672 17.41 10.72 -29.20
CA LEU A 672 16.02 11.02 -28.84
C LEU A 672 15.02 10.05 -29.50
N TYR A 673 15.26 9.70 -30.77
CA TYR A 673 14.40 8.81 -31.55
C TYR A 673 14.95 7.37 -31.67
N GLY A 674 16.07 7.07 -31.01
CA GLY A 674 16.75 5.78 -31.06
C GLY A 674 16.10 4.70 -30.18
N GLY A 675 16.58 3.46 -30.32
CA GLY A 675 16.03 2.29 -29.61
C GLY A 675 16.22 2.31 -28.08
N GLN A 676 17.20 3.06 -27.58
CA GLN A 676 17.45 3.25 -26.15
C GLN A 676 16.59 4.37 -25.54
N SER A 677 15.84 5.13 -26.34
CA SER A 677 14.98 6.20 -25.86
C SER A 677 13.79 5.67 -25.05
N ALA A 678 13.58 6.25 -23.87
CA ALA A 678 12.40 6.01 -23.02
C ALA A 678 11.52 7.27 -22.90
N VAL A 679 11.84 8.34 -23.65
CA VAL A 679 11.21 9.67 -23.56
C VAL A 679 9.69 9.65 -23.77
N TRP A 680 9.19 8.82 -24.70
CA TRP A 680 7.75 8.72 -24.96
C TRP A 680 7.01 7.98 -23.83
N GLN A 681 7.61 6.92 -23.30
CA GLN A 681 7.09 6.20 -22.14
C GLN A 681 7.07 7.10 -20.90
N GLN A 682 8.11 7.89 -20.70
CA GLN A 682 8.20 8.90 -19.64
C GLN A 682 7.10 9.96 -19.77
N ALA A 683 6.85 10.46 -20.98
CA ALA A 683 5.78 11.42 -21.24
C ALA A 683 4.39 10.83 -20.96
N GLU A 684 4.16 9.55 -21.30
CA GLU A 684 2.93 8.81 -20.95
C GLU A 684 2.79 8.61 -19.44
N ASN A 685 3.87 8.23 -18.75
CA ASN A 685 3.88 7.96 -17.31
C ASN A 685 3.49 9.15 -16.45
N ARG A 686 3.67 10.37 -16.97
CA ARG A 686 3.16 11.60 -16.34
C ARG A 686 1.64 11.52 -16.08
N LEU A 687 0.85 11.00 -17.02
CA LEU A 687 -0.60 10.81 -16.85
C LEU A 687 -0.90 9.87 -15.69
N HIS A 688 -0.20 8.74 -15.62
CA HIS A 688 -0.47 7.69 -14.63
C HIS A 688 -0.07 8.10 -13.21
N VAL A 689 1.07 8.79 -13.07
CA VAL A 689 1.48 9.38 -11.79
C VAL A 689 0.49 10.43 -11.33
N GLN A 690 0.01 11.29 -12.22
CA GLN A 690 -0.99 12.30 -11.85
C GLN A 690 -2.32 11.69 -11.45
N LYS A 691 -2.76 10.60 -12.10
CA LYS A 691 -3.93 9.83 -11.63
C LYS A 691 -3.73 9.28 -10.22
N ALA A 692 -2.58 8.69 -9.96
CA ALA A 692 -2.26 8.14 -8.64
C ALA A 692 -2.24 9.24 -7.57
N LEU A 693 -1.59 10.38 -7.84
CA LEU A 693 -1.58 11.53 -6.94
C LEU A 693 -3.00 12.03 -6.66
N LEU A 694 -3.82 12.26 -7.68
CA LEU A 694 -5.20 12.71 -7.49
C LEU A 694 -6.01 11.72 -6.65
N ALA A 695 -5.92 10.43 -6.95
CA ALA A 695 -6.66 9.41 -6.23
C ALA A 695 -6.17 9.19 -4.79
N LEU A 696 -4.89 9.46 -4.49
CA LEU A 696 -4.33 9.38 -3.13
C LEU A 696 -4.71 10.57 -2.26
N LEU A 697 -4.84 11.74 -2.86
CA LEU A 697 -4.96 13.01 -2.13
C LEU A 697 -6.41 13.47 -1.98
N VAL A 698 -7.28 13.15 -2.93
CA VAL A 698 -8.67 13.61 -2.96
C VAL A 698 -9.59 12.58 -2.32
N ASP A 699 -10.47 13.04 -1.43
CA ASP A 699 -11.48 12.24 -0.72
C ASP A 699 -12.66 11.80 -1.60
#